data_AF-A0A946HGD9-F1
#
_entry.id   AF-A0A946HGD9-F1
#
_cell.length_a   1.000
_cell.length_b   1.000
_cell.length_c   1.000
_cell.angle_alpha   90.00
_cell.angle_beta   90.00
_cell.angle_gamma   90.00
#
_symmetry.space_group_name_H-M   'P 1'
#
loop_
_entity.id
_entity.type
_entity.pdbx_description
1 polymer ?
#
loop_
_entity_poly.entity_id
_entity_poly.type
_entity_poly.pdbx_seq_one_letter_code
_entity_poly.pdbx_strand_id
1 'polypeptide(L)'
;MSPDEHNPGESLETLDWGPAVESAEEARSWIEQSGTQPAHFIGGEWSAPAASKRFSSRCPATGEALRDVLQGSSEDVDRAVQAARTALPTWQAMGPDGRARCLYAIARNIQKESRLFAVVESLDNGKPIRETRDLDIPLVVRHFYHHAGAAQLLDETDPGAEPWGVCGQIIPWNFPLLMLAWKIAPALACGNTVVLKPAEWTSLSALLFAETCQKAGLPDGVINIVTGDGETGAAIVAHPDIDKVAFTGSTEVGRIIREATAGSGKGLTLELGGKSPYIIFEDSDIDSAVEGLVDAIWFNQGQVCCAGSRMLVQESISDEVHRKVEERMSRLRVGNPLDKAIDIGAMVEEKHRDQVAAMCERAKDEGITCIQPPIDLPEQGYWYPPTLFREAPLSSEIASQEVFGPVLVSTTFRTPQEAVKIANHSRYGLAASIWSQDIDTALDVARKVEAGTVWVNGTNMFDASSGFGGMKESGFGREGGREGLRAYLRDVKPMTPTDGNTSATGGVVNSTSTDPALDRTAKLYIGGKQVRPDGGYCFEVQSPSGELLGLAARSNRKDVRNAVEASHRSKWGSMTGHARAQVLWFIAENLEPRSDDLAQLIDQMTGCGAAKAREEVQQAVAGWTWWASWADKHDGAVHDTPWRGLVLAVHEPFGTAGVICPQQNPLLGLVALCAPLLATGNSVIAIPSTAALAAVEMCRIIEHSDLPAGALNLLTGDAAEIGPVLAGHDDVDLLWHVSDEPLARKLEEVSAGNMKVCWRPGELSDRSRRMLDRGTQVKNIWLPHGI
;
A
#
# COMPACT_ATOMS: atom_id res chain seq x y z
N MET A 1 -67.12 33.34 -27.40
CA MET A 1 -66.20 32.31 -26.88
C MET A 1 -66.25 31.17 -27.86
N SER A 2 -65.20 30.99 -28.66
CA SER A 2 -65.10 29.83 -29.57
C SER A 2 -64.85 28.57 -28.73
N PRO A 3 -65.22 27.38 -29.22
CA PRO A 3 -64.96 26.12 -28.53
C PRO A 3 -63.49 25.66 -28.58
N ASP A 4 -62.57 26.51 -29.04
CA ASP A 4 -61.17 26.14 -29.37
C ASP A 4 -60.15 26.77 -28.41
N GLU A 5 -60.48 26.91 -27.12
CA GLU A 5 -59.45 27.14 -26.10
C GLU A 5 -58.94 25.79 -25.61
N HIS A 6 -57.69 25.48 -25.98
CA HIS A 6 -56.91 24.36 -25.45
C HIS A 6 -57.05 24.34 -23.91
N ASN A 7 -57.67 23.29 -23.38
CA ASN A 7 -57.68 23.04 -21.94
C ASN A 7 -56.23 22.72 -21.52
N PRO A 8 -55.56 23.56 -20.72
CA PRO A 8 -54.18 23.29 -20.28
C PRO A 8 -54.07 22.00 -19.45
N GLY A 9 -55.19 21.46 -18.96
CA GLY A 9 -55.26 20.19 -18.23
C GLY A 9 -55.11 18.94 -19.12
N GLU A 10 -55.53 18.96 -20.38
CA GLU A 10 -55.39 17.78 -21.27
C GLU A 10 -53.93 17.53 -21.66
N SER A 11 -53.08 18.55 -21.68
CA SER A 11 -51.66 18.38 -22.01
C SER A 11 -50.83 17.74 -20.89
N LEU A 12 -51.32 17.72 -19.64
CA LEU A 12 -50.63 17.07 -18.52
C LEU A 12 -50.82 15.54 -18.53
N GLU A 13 -51.95 15.07 -19.05
CA GLU A 13 -52.27 13.63 -19.16
C GLU A 13 -51.59 12.95 -20.37
N THR A 14 -51.17 13.72 -21.38
CA THR A 14 -50.45 13.24 -22.58
C THR A 14 -48.94 13.48 -22.55
N LEU A 15 -48.40 14.03 -21.47
CA LEU A 15 -46.95 14.15 -21.31
C LEU A 15 -46.35 12.77 -21.09
N ASP A 16 -45.39 12.40 -21.93
CA ASP A 16 -44.55 11.22 -21.72
C ASP A 16 -43.61 11.53 -20.54
N TRP A 17 -44.06 11.19 -19.34
CA TRP A 17 -43.33 11.41 -18.08
C TRP A 17 -42.17 10.41 -17.97
N GLY A 18 -41.15 10.58 -18.79
CA GLY A 18 -39.88 9.85 -18.67
C GLY A 18 -38.94 10.50 -17.64
N PRO A 19 -37.98 9.74 -17.08
CA PRO A 19 -36.95 10.30 -16.21
C PRO A 19 -36.11 11.34 -16.97
N ALA A 20 -35.92 12.53 -16.36
CA ALA A 20 -35.06 13.58 -16.89
C ALA A 20 -33.59 13.26 -16.59
N VAL A 21 -32.99 12.40 -17.41
CA VAL A 21 -31.58 12.00 -17.28
C VAL A 21 -30.61 13.16 -17.52
N GLU A 22 -29.40 13.06 -16.98
CA GLU A 22 -28.32 13.98 -17.33
C GLU A 22 -28.00 13.92 -18.82
N SER A 23 -27.85 15.09 -19.45
CA SER A 23 -27.56 15.15 -20.88
C SER A 23 -26.16 14.60 -21.17
N ALA A 24 -26.11 13.64 -22.09
CA ALA A 24 -24.87 13.06 -22.60
C ALA A 24 -24.36 13.74 -23.89
N GLU A 25 -25.01 14.79 -24.38
CA GLU A 25 -24.72 15.38 -25.69
C GLU A 25 -23.28 15.89 -25.80
N GLU A 26 -22.81 16.66 -24.82
CA GLU A 26 -21.45 17.20 -24.79
C GLU A 26 -20.40 16.09 -24.70
N ALA A 27 -20.62 15.12 -23.81
CA ALA A 27 -19.73 13.97 -23.65
C ALA A 27 -19.68 13.11 -24.93
N ARG A 28 -20.82 12.79 -25.53
CA ARG A 28 -20.89 12.03 -26.78
C ARG A 28 -20.26 12.77 -27.94
N SER A 29 -20.46 14.08 -28.05
CA SER A 29 -19.79 14.91 -29.06
C SER A 29 -18.27 14.87 -28.91
N TRP A 30 -17.77 14.97 -27.67
CA TRP A 30 -16.34 14.85 -27.40
C TRP A 30 -15.81 13.43 -27.70
N ILE A 31 -16.53 12.37 -27.30
CA ILE A 31 -16.17 10.97 -27.57
C ILE A 31 -16.10 10.72 -29.09
N GLU A 32 -17.08 11.20 -29.85
CA GLU A 32 -17.12 11.05 -31.31
C GLU A 32 -15.95 11.78 -31.97
N GLN A 33 -15.72 13.04 -31.62
CA GLN A 33 -14.63 13.85 -32.19
C GLN A 33 -13.25 13.23 -31.90
N SER A 34 -12.98 12.88 -30.64
CA SER A 34 -11.73 12.25 -30.21
C SER A 34 -11.56 10.83 -30.74
N GLY A 35 -12.66 10.12 -31.02
CA GLY A 35 -12.68 8.77 -31.56
C GLY A 35 -12.42 8.66 -33.07
N THR A 36 -12.51 9.76 -33.83
CA THR A 36 -12.24 9.74 -35.29
C THR A 36 -10.80 9.30 -35.62
N GLN A 37 -9.84 9.64 -34.74
CA GLN A 37 -8.44 9.22 -34.84
C GLN A 37 -7.94 8.83 -33.44
N PRO A 38 -8.17 7.57 -33.01
CA PRO A 38 -7.71 7.09 -31.72
C PRO A 38 -6.19 7.27 -31.60
N ALA A 39 -5.74 7.83 -30.48
CA ALA A 39 -4.35 8.20 -30.28
C ALA A 39 -3.94 8.06 -28.80
N HIS A 40 -2.66 7.79 -28.58
CA HIS A 40 -2.00 7.98 -27.29
C HIS A 40 -1.67 9.47 -27.10
N PHE A 41 -1.50 9.91 -25.85
CA PHE A 41 -0.98 11.24 -25.56
C PHE A 41 0.49 11.14 -25.15
N ILE A 42 1.42 11.53 -26.02
CA ILE A 42 2.86 11.38 -25.82
C ILE A 42 3.56 12.68 -26.18
N GLY A 43 4.37 13.21 -25.27
CA GLY A 43 5.20 14.38 -25.54
C GLY A 43 4.41 15.64 -25.90
N GLY A 44 3.20 15.80 -25.35
CA GLY A 44 2.34 16.94 -25.69
C GLY A 44 1.52 16.77 -26.97
N GLU A 45 1.65 15.64 -27.68
CA GLU A 45 0.97 15.38 -28.95
C GLU A 45 0.10 14.13 -28.92
N TRP A 46 -0.90 14.09 -29.80
CA TRP A 46 -1.75 12.92 -30.03
C TRP A 46 -1.12 12.02 -31.09
N SER A 47 -0.61 10.86 -30.67
CA SER A 47 0.12 9.93 -31.53
C SER A 47 -0.71 8.69 -31.88
N ALA A 48 -0.89 8.45 -33.18
CA ALA A 48 -1.59 7.27 -33.71
C ALA A 48 -0.70 6.52 -34.72
N PRO A 49 0.16 5.58 -34.27
CA PRO A 49 0.98 4.78 -35.18
C PRO A 49 0.11 4.02 -36.20
N ALA A 50 0.56 3.98 -37.46
CA ALA A 50 -0.26 3.48 -38.58
C ALA A 50 -0.65 1.99 -38.49
N ALA A 51 0.04 1.19 -37.66
CA ALA A 51 -0.21 -0.24 -37.47
C ALA A 51 -0.72 -0.59 -36.06
N SER A 52 -1.17 0.39 -35.27
CA SER A 52 -1.66 0.15 -33.91
C SER A 52 -2.91 -0.74 -33.91
N LYS A 53 -2.87 -1.81 -33.12
CA LYS A 53 -4.06 -2.59 -32.79
C LYS A 53 -5.06 -1.71 -32.03
N ARG A 54 -6.34 -1.99 -32.20
CA ARG A 54 -7.44 -1.24 -31.56
C ARG A 54 -8.40 -2.18 -30.86
N PHE A 55 -9.05 -1.68 -29.83
CA PHE A 55 -10.18 -2.33 -29.19
C PHE A 55 -11.23 -1.27 -28.82
N SER A 56 -12.48 -1.70 -28.71
CA SER A 56 -13.60 -0.79 -28.45
C SER A 56 -13.81 -0.64 -26.93
N SER A 57 -13.81 0.61 -26.45
CA SER A 57 -14.46 0.97 -25.18
C SER A 57 -15.97 0.98 -25.41
N ARG A 58 -16.72 0.45 -24.45
CA ARG A 58 -18.16 0.24 -24.53
C ARG A 58 -18.85 0.85 -23.33
N CYS A 59 -20.07 1.32 -23.53
CA CYS A 59 -20.93 1.76 -22.43
C CYS A 59 -21.50 0.52 -21.71
N PRO A 60 -21.17 0.26 -20.44
CA PRO A 60 -21.58 -0.99 -19.78
C PRO A 60 -23.09 -1.08 -19.57
N ALA A 61 -23.78 0.06 -19.48
CA ALA A 61 -25.23 0.13 -19.30
C ALA A 61 -26.03 -0.20 -20.58
N THR A 62 -25.42 -0.13 -21.77
CA THR A 62 -26.12 -0.34 -23.05
C THR A 62 -25.44 -1.35 -23.97
N GLY A 63 -24.17 -1.67 -23.74
CA GLY A 63 -23.31 -2.46 -24.64
C GLY A 63 -22.84 -1.72 -25.90
N GLU A 64 -23.27 -0.46 -26.07
CA GLU A 64 -22.92 0.41 -27.20
C GLU A 64 -21.40 0.66 -27.22
N ALA A 65 -20.78 0.60 -28.41
CA ALA A 65 -19.40 1.04 -28.57
C ALA A 65 -19.32 2.57 -28.43
N LEU A 66 -18.51 3.07 -27.48
CA LEU A 66 -18.30 4.50 -27.28
C LEU A 66 -17.24 5.02 -28.26
N ARG A 67 -16.04 4.44 -28.24
CA ARG A 67 -14.99 4.68 -29.23
C ARG A 67 -13.96 3.55 -29.26
N ASP A 68 -13.16 3.54 -30.31
CA ASP A 68 -11.93 2.73 -30.34
C ASP A 68 -10.82 3.41 -29.51
N VAL A 69 -10.03 2.58 -28.84
CA VAL A 69 -8.78 2.97 -28.16
C VAL A 69 -7.63 2.14 -28.71
N LEU A 70 -6.40 2.67 -28.59
CA LEU A 70 -5.20 1.99 -29.09
C LEU A 70 -4.66 1.01 -28.06
N GLN A 71 -4.16 -0.13 -28.53
CA GLN A 71 -3.31 -1.04 -27.77
C GLN A 71 -1.85 -0.57 -27.89
N GLY A 72 -1.31 0.02 -26.82
CA GLY A 72 0.05 0.52 -26.77
C GLY A 72 1.08 -0.59 -26.80
N SER A 73 2.04 -0.49 -27.72
CA SER A 73 3.15 -1.44 -27.82
C SER A 73 4.32 -1.05 -26.91
N SER A 74 5.36 -1.90 -26.85
CA SER A 74 6.61 -1.56 -26.19
C SER A 74 7.28 -0.32 -26.80
N GLU A 75 7.14 -0.11 -28.11
CA GLU A 75 7.66 1.09 -28.80
C GLU A 75 6.88 2.35 -28.42
N ASP A 76 5.57 2.25 -28.20
CA ASP A 76 4.77 3.38 -27.71
C ASP A 76 5.17 3.76 -26.29
N VAL A 77 5.41 2.76 -25.44
CA VAL A 77 5.92 2.96 -24.08
C VAL A 77 7.32 3.59 -24.11
N ASP A 78 8.24 3.10 -24.94
CA ASP A 78 9.59 3.67 -25.10
C ASP A 78 9.52 5.16 -25.50
N ARG A 79 8.68 5.51 -26.49
CA ARG A 79 8.47 6.91 -26.89
C ARG A 79 7.91 7.75 -25.74
N ALA A 80 6.95 7.23 -24.98
CA ALA A 80 6.38 7.92 -23.82
C ALA A 80 7.43 8.15 -22.71
N VAL A 81 8.27 7.15 -22.43
CA VAL A 81 9.34 7.27 -21.43
C VAL A 81 10.41 8.26 -21.88
N GLN A 82 10.81 8.24 -23.16
CA GLN A 82 11.77 9.20 -23.71
C GLN A 82 11.24 10.64 -23.63
N ALA A 83 9.95 10.86 -23.92
CA ALA A 83 9.31 12.16 -23.76
C ALA A 83 9.31 12.60 -22.29
N ALA A 84 8.94 11.71 -21.37
CA ALA A 84 8.98 11.98 -19.93
C ALA A 84 10.38 12.33 -19.42
N ARG A 85 11.41 11.62 -19.90
CA ARG A 85 12.82 11.87 -19.57
C ARG A 85 13.30 13.22 -20.11
N THR A 86 12.90 13.56 -21.33
CA THR A 86 13.28 14.82 -21.98
C THR A 86 12.67 16.03 -21.25
N ALA A 87 11.43 15.90 -20.77
CA ALA A 87 10.73 16.96 -20.05
C ALA A 87 11.23 17.17 -18.60
N LEU A 88 11.82 16.14 -17.99
CA LEU A 88 12.15 16.10 -16.56
C LEU A 88 13.02 17.27 -16.08
N PRO A 89 14.15 17.63 -16.74
CA PRO A 89 15.00 18.74 -16.28
C PRO A 89 14.28 20.08 -16.29
N THR A 90 13.47 20.34 -17.34
CA THR A 90 12.68 21.57 -17.45
C THR A 90 11.61 21.63 -16.37
N TRP A 91 10.92 20.51 -16.11
CA TRP A 91 9.90 20.41 -15.06
C TRP A 91 10.47 20.65 -13.66
N GLN A 92 11.65 20.10 -13.38
CA GLN A 92 12.34 20.33 -12.11
C GLN A 92 12.83 21.78 -11.98
N ALA A 93 13.35 22.37 -13.07
CA ALA A 93 13.84 23.75 -13.10
C ALA A 93 12.74 24.81 -12.91
N MET A 94 11.48 24.49 -13.16
CA MET A 94 10.35 25.37 -12.82
C MET A 94 10.22 25.63 -11.31
N GLY A 95 10.81 24.77 -10.48
CA GLY A 95 10.80 24.87 -9.03
C GLY A 95 9.41 24.66 -8.39
N PRO A 96 9.34 24.64 -7.06
CA PRO A 96 8.10 24.50 -6.28
C PRO A 96 6.94 25.38 -6.76
N ASP A 97 7.18 26.68 -6.97
CA ASP A 97 6.15 27.66 -7.37
C ASP A 97 5.61 27.41 -8.78
N GLY A 98 6.48 27.12 -9.75
CA GLY A 98 6.03 26.82 -11.11
C GLY A 98 5.14 25.57 -11.16
N ARG A 99 5.55 24.50 -10.46
CA ARG A 99 4.77 23.25 -10.39
C ARG A 99 3.43 23.45 -9.68
N ALA A 100 3.41 24.20 -8.57
CA ALA A 100 2.20 24.53 -7.83
C ALA A 100 1.16 25.25 -8.71
N ARG A 101 1.59 26.22 -9.52
CA ARG A 101 0.69 26.94 -10.45
C ARG A 101 0.11 26.04 -11.53
N CYS A 102 0.89 25.12 -12.08
CA CYS A 102 0.39 24.12 -13.04
C CYS A 102 -0.66 23.20 -12.41
N LEU A 103 -0.40 22.65 -11.23
CA LEU A 103 -1.35 21.79 -10.51
C LEU A 103 -2.66 22.53 -10.17
N TYR A 104 -2.55 23.79 -9.73
CA TYR A 104 -3.71 24.65 -9.50
C TYR A 104 -4.51 24.90 -10.79
N ALA A 105 -3.83 25.17 -11.91
CA ALA A 105 -4.47 25.36 -13.21
C ALA A 105 -5.19 24.09 -13.69
N ILE A 106 -4.61 22.91 -13.48
CA ILE A 106 -5.26 21.62 -13.77
C ILE A 106 -6.54 21.48 -12.93
N ALA A 107 -6.46 21.69 -11.61
CA ALA A 107 -7.63 21.63 -10.72
C ALA A 107 -8.77 22.56 -11.19
N ARG A 108 -8.42 23.79 -11.61
CA ARG A 108 -9.38 24.78 -12.11
C ARG A 108 -10.05 24.37 -13.41
N ASN A 109 -9.31 23.76 -14.33
CA ASN A 109 -9.89 23.32 -15.60
C ASN A 109 -10.78 22.08 -15.41
N ILE A 110 -10.38 21.11 -14.59
CA ILE A 110 -11.24 19.97 -14.23
C ILE A 110 -12.52 20.46 -13.56
N GLN A 111 -12.43 21.42 -12.63
CA GLN A 111 -13.60 21.98 -11.96
C GLN A 111 -14.55 22.70 -12.94
N LYS A 112 -13.99 23.39 -13.95
CA LYS A 112 -14.76 24.06 -15.00
C LYS A 112 -15.50 23.05 -15.89
N GLU A 113 -14.87 21.93 -16.22
CA GLU A 113 -15.40 20.86 -17.07
C GLU A 113 -15.99 19.70 -16.25
N SER A 114 -16.35 19.94 -14.98
CA SER A 114 -16.70 18.87 -14.03
C SER A 114 -17.89 18.01 -14.48
N ARG A 115 -18.90 18.63 -15.11
CA ARG A 115 -20.05 17.92 -15.66
C ARG A 115 -19.66 17.00 -16.82
N LEU A 116 -18.78 17.47 -17.71
CA LEU A 116 -18.28 16.68 -18.83
C LEU A 116 -17.53 15.45 -18.30
N PHE A 117 -16.60 15.65 -17.36
CA PHE A 117 -15.88 14.54 -16.73
C PHE A 117 -16.83 13.54 -16.05
N ALA A 118 -17.81 14.02 -15.27
CA ALA A 118 -18.75 13.15 -14.56
C ALA A 118 -19.57 12.27 -15.52
N VAL A 119 -20.05 12.85 -16.63
CA VAL A 119 -20.83 12.13 -17.64
C VAL A 119 -19.96 11.15 -18.44
N VAL A 120 -18.74 11.53 -18.83
CA VAL A 120 -17.79 10.61 -19.50
C VAL A 120 -17.48 9.42 -18.59
N GLU A 121 -17.24 9.65 -17.31
CA GLU A 121 -16.96 8.60 -16.34
C GLU A 121 -18.15 7.64 -16.18
N SER A 122 -19.37 8.17 -16.06
CA SER A 122 -20.58 7.33 -15.96
C SER A 122 -20.87 6.54 -17.23
N LEU A 123 -20.57 7.09 -18.41
CA LEU A 123 -20.73 6.37 -19.68
C LEU A 123 -19.72 5.23 -19.83
N ASP A 124 -18.45 5.48 -19.50
CA ASP A 124 -17.34 4.55 -19.73
C ASP A 124 -17.25 3.45 -18.65
N ASN A 125 -17.56 3.79 -17.39
CA ASN A 125 -17.47 2.85 -16.27
C ASN A 125 -18.81 2.19 -15.89
N GLY A 126 -19.94 2.87 -16.12
CA GLY A 126 -21.27 2.36 -15.75
C GLY A 126 -21.80 2.81 -14.38
N LYS A 127 -21.00 3.53 -13.59
CA LYS A 127 -21.38 4.08 -12.29
C LYS A 127 -22.43 5.22 -12.35
N PRO A 128 -23.32 5.34 -11.34
CA PRO A 128 -24.31 6.41 -11.26
C PRO A 128 -23.69 7.81 -11.33
N ILE A 129 -24.31 8.69 -12.11
CA ILE A 129 -23.88 10.08 -12.30
C ILE A 129 -23.88 10.90 -11.01
N ARG A 130 -24.69 10.48 -10.02
CA ARG A 130 -24.69 11.09 -8.70
C ARG A 130 -23.35 10.86 -7.99
N GLU A 131 -22.82 9.64 -8.05
CA GLU A 131 -21.52 9.31 -7.46
C GLU A 131 -20.39 10.08 -8.13
N THR A 132 -20.33 10.08 -9.47
CA THR A 132 -19.25 10.78 -10.17
C THR A 132 -19.28 12.28 -9.92
N ARG A 133 -20.46 12.89 -9.95
CA ARG A 133 -20.64 14.34 -9.73
C ARG A 133 -20.37 14.75 -8.28
N ASP A 134 -20.83 13.97 -7.31
CA ASP A 134 -20.87 14.38 -5.91
C ASP A 134 -19.64 13.88 -5.12
N LEU A 135 -18.90 12.88 -5.62
CA LEU A 135 -17.71 12.31 -4.98
C LEU A 135 -16.47 12.28 -5.88
N ASP A 136 -16.46 11.52 -6.98
CA ASP A 136 -15.24 11.29 -7.79
C ASP A 136 -14.62 12.61 -8.26
N ILE A 137 -15.37 13.43 -9.01
CA ILE A 137 -14.85 14.67 -9.60
C ILE A 137 -14.48 15.72 -8.53
N PRO A 138 -15.28 15.97 -7.48
CA PRO A 138 -14.88 16.83 -6.37
C PRO A 138 -13.59 16.38 -5.70
N LEU A 139 -13.40 15.07 -5.47
CA LEU A 139 -12.17 14.54 -4.90
C LEU A 139 -10.98 14.70 -5.84
N VAL A 140 -11.13 14.45 -7.15
CA VAL A 140 -10.10 14.72 -8.17
C VAL A 140 -9.61 16.18 -8.07
N VAL A 141 -10.55 17.12 -8.10
CA VAL A 141 -10.27 18.56 -7.97
C VAL A 141 -9.55 18.86 -6.66
N ARG A 142 -10.03 18.27 -5.54
CA ARG A 142 -9.42 18.41 -4.22
C ARG A 142 -7.97 17.89 -4.18
N HIS A 143 -7.67 16.76 -4.83
CA HIS A 143 -6.32 16.22 -4.91
C HIS A 143 -5.36 17.16 -5.62
N PHE A 144 -5.71 17.70 -6.78
CA PHE A 144 -4.84 18.65 -7.48
C PHE A 144 -4.67 19.97 -6.71
N TYR A 145 -5.73 20.50 -6.09
CA TYR A 145 -5.60 21.70 -5.24
C TYR A 145 -4.71 21.49 -4.02
N HIS A 146 -4.89 20.37 -3.31
CA HIS A 146 -4.09 20.06 -2.13
C HIS A 146 -2.61 19.90 -2.49
N HIS A 147 -2.33 19.13 -3.55
CA HIS A 147 -0.95 18.85 -3.97
C HIS A 147 -0.28 20.05 -4.64
N ALA A 148 -1.03 21.03 -5.17
CA ALA A 148 -0.48 22.32 -5.57
C ALA A 148 0.17 23.04 -4.37
N GLY A 149 -0.52 23.07 -3.22
CA GLY A 149 0.03 23.62 -1.97
C GLY A 149 1.20 22.80 -1.44
N ALA A 150 1.12 21.46 -1.53
CA ALA A 150 2.23 20.58 -1.14
C ALA A 150 3.48 20.82 -1.99
N ALA A 151 3.32 21.02 -3.32
CA ALA A 151 4.43 21.35 -4.21
C ALA A 151 5.12 22.64 -3.80
N GLN A 152 4.34 23.69 -3.47
CA GLN A 152 4.85 25.00 -3.04
C GLN A 152 5.66 24.92 -1.74
N LEU A 153 5.30 24.03 -0.83
CA LEU A 153 5.87 23.90 0.52
C LEU A 153 6.91 22.78 0.66
N LEU A 154 7.18 22.04 -0.43
CA LEU A 154 7.97 20.81 -0.39
C LEU A 154 9.34 20.98 0.28
N ASP A 155 10.06 22.05 -0.06
CA ASP A 155 11.40 22.32 0.48
C ASP A 155 11.38 22.57 2.01
N GLU A 156 10.24 23.02 2.55
CA GLU A 156 10.08 23.31 3.98
C GLU A 156 9.55 22.11 4.76
N THR A 157 8.68 21.30 4.15
CA THR A 157 8.12 20.12 4.81
C THR A 157 9.02 18.91 4.75
N ASP A 158 9.83 18.80 3.69
CA ASP A 158 10.70 17.67 3.40
C ASP A 158 12.04 18.15 2.79
N PRO A 159 12.85 18.88 3.58
CA PRO A 159 14.08 19.50 3.10
C PRO A 159 15.11 18.48 2.60
N GLY A 160 15.71 18.77 1.45
CA GLY A 160 16.70 17.89 0.81
C GLY A 160 16.12 16.64 0.17
N ALA A 161 14.78 16.52 0.11
CA ALA A 161 14.14 15.45 -0.63
C ALA A 161 14.32 15.65 -2.13
N GLU A 162 14.53 14.55 -2.84
CA GLU A 162 14.73 14.56 -4.29
C GLU A 162 13.59 13.75 -4.95
N PRO A 163 13.11 14.12 -6.14
CA PRO A 163 12.19 13.29 -6.90
C PRO A 163 12.85 11.97 -7.33
N TRP A 164 12.04 10.95 -7.57
CA TRP A 164 12.50 9.73 -8.25
C TRP A 164 12.96 10.01 -9.68
N GLY A 165 12.17 10.77 -10.44
CA GLY A 165 12.40 11.10 -11.85
C GLY A 165 11.18 10.76 -12.70
N VAL A 166 11.23 9.68 -13.49
CA VAL A 166 10.08 9.22 -14.29
C VAL A 166 9.31 8.12 -13.57
N CYS A 167 8.01 8.35 -13.39
CA CYS A 167 7.09 7.43 -12.74
C CYS A 167 6.22 6.70 -13.77
N GLY A 168 6.30 5.36 -13.80
CA GLY A 168 5.36 4.49 -14.50
C GLY A 168 4.15 4.22 -13.61
N GLN A 169 2.95 4.54 -14.07
CA GLN A 169 1.72 4.48 -13.28
C GLN A 169 0.67 3.64 -13.97
N ILE A 170 0.06 2.70 -13.24
CA ILE A 170 -0.97 1.80 -13.76
C ILE A 170 -2.14 1.80 -12.78
N ILE A 171 -3.34 2.08 -13.29
CA ILE A 171 -4.54 2.29 -12.47
C ILE A 171 -5.69 1.35 -12.87
N PRO A 172 -6.60 1.02 -11.93
CA PRO A 172 -7.72 0.14 -12.18
C PRO A 172 -8.89 0.92 -12.82
N TRP A 173 -9.98 0.18 -13.07
CA TRP A 173 -11.14 0.67 -13.80
C TRP A 173 -12.26 1.23 -12.93
N ASN A 174 -12.22 1.05 -11.61
CA ASN A 174 -13.37 1.34 -10.75
C ASN A 174 -13.57 2.82 -10.42
N PHE A 175 -12.49 3.59 -10.25
CA PHE A 175 -12.54 5.05 -10.12
C PHE A 175 -11.49 5.67 -11.05
N PRO A 176 -11.68 5.62 -12.39
CA PRO A 176 -10.62 5.90 -13.36
C PRO A 176 -9.92 7.24 -13.15
N LEU A 177 -10.67 8.34 -13.07
CA LEU A 177 -10.10 9.68 -12.92
C LEU A 177 -9.60 9.96 -11.50
N LEU A 178 -10.28 9.43 -10.47
CA LEU A 178 -9.83 9.58 -9.08
C LEU A 178 -8.51 8.84 -8.83
N MET A 179 -8.37 7.62 -9.34
CA MET A 179 -7.12 6.86 -9.27
C MET A 179 -6.00 7.54 -10.04
N LEU A 180 -6.32 8.13 -11.20
CA LEU A 180 -5.38 9.00 -11.93
C LEU A 180 -4.93 10.17 -11.05
N ALA A 181 -5.85 10.86 -10.37
CA ALA A 181 -5.52 12.00 -9.51
C ALA A 181 -4.63 11.60 -8.31
N TRP A 182 -4.92 10.46 -7.67
CA TRP A 182 -4.12 9.90 -6.57
C TRP A 182 -2.67 9.61 -6.98
N LYS A 183 -2.44 9.28 -8.25
CA LYS A 183 -1.13 8.97 -8.82
C LYS A 183 -0.41 10.21 -9.34
N ILE A 184 -1.05 10.98 -10.21
CA ILE A 184 -0.41 12.08 -10.95
C ILE A 184 -0.15 13.28 -10.04
N ALA A 185 -1.12 13.67 -9.20
CA ALA A 185 -1.00 14.90 -8.41
C ALA A 185 0.24 14.91 -7.49
N PRO A 186 0.51 13.88 -6.65
CA PRO A 186 1.73 13.86 -5.84
C PRO A 186 3.01 13.67 -6.66
N ALA A 187 2.98 12.89 -7.75
CA ALA A 187 4.14 12.71 -8.62
C ALA A 187 4.64 14.05 -9.18
N LEU A 188 3.71 14.82 -9.77
CA LEU A 188 3.98 16.14 -10.33
C LEU A 188 4.40 17.14 -9.24
N ALA A 189 3.74 17.12 -8.07
CA ALA A 189 4.10 18.01 -6.95
C ALA A 189 5.56 17.86 -6.53
N CYS A 190 6.03 16.62 -6.43
CA CYS A 190 7.40 16.26 -6.08
C CYS A 190 8.43 16.55 -7.20
N GLY A 191 7.99 16.92 -8.41
CA GLY A 191 8.89 17.20 -9.54
C GLY A 191 9.25 15.97 -10.37
N ASN A 192 8.40 14.94 -10.37
CA ASN A 192 8.49 13.79 -11.27
C ASN A 192 7.72 14.06 -12.57
N THR A 193 8.06 13.34 -13.63
CA THR A 193 7.23 13.21 -14.85
C THR A 193 6.60 11.83 -14.90
N VAL A 194 5.53 11.67 -15.69
CA VAL A 194 4.65 10.49 -15.62
C VAL A 194 4.45 9.83 -16.98
N VAL A 195 4.48 8.50 -16.98
CA VAL A 195 3.89 7.65 -18.02
C VAL A 195 2.78 6.83 -17.36
N LEU A 196 1.52 7.14 -17.67
CA LEU A 196 0.36 6.49 -17.07
C LEU A 196 -0.39 5.64 -18.09
N LYS A 197 -0.82 4.46 -17.63
CA LYS A 197 -1.71 3.56 -18.35
C LYS A 197 -3.05 3.40 -17.61
N PRO A 198 -4.17 3.92 -18.15
CA PRO A 198 -5.50 3.69 -17.58
C PRO A 198 -5.94 2.24 -17.81
N ALA A 199 -6.94 1.77 -17.07
CA ALA A 199 -7.52 0.45 -17.34
C ALA A 199 -8.13 0.37 -18.74
N GLU A 200 -8.07 -0.81 -19.36
CA GLU A 200 -8.53 -1.04 -20.74
C GLU A 200 -10.01 -0.70 -20.91
N TRP A 201 -10.86 -1.05 -19.93
CA TRP A 201 -12.30 -0.83 -20.03
C TRP A 201 -12.72 0.62 -19.81
N THR A 202 -11.88 1.44 -19.18
CA THR A 202 -12.26 2.78 -18.70
C THR A 202 -11.16 3.82 -18.97
N SER A 203 -10.85 4.03 -20.24
CA SER A 203 -9.75 4.89 -20.68
C SER A 203 -10.18 6.31 -21.03
N LEU A 204 -11.47 6.62 -21.09
CA LEU A 204 -11.96 7.85 -21.72
C LEU A 204 -11.60 9.10 -20.92
N SER A 205 -11.87 9.11 -19.62
CA SER A 205 -11.59 10.27 -18.76
C SER A 205 -10.10 10.58 -18.62
N ALA A 206 -9.22 9.58 -18.68
CA ALA A 206 -7.77 9.78 -18.69
C ALA A 206 -7.29 10.51 -19.95
N LEU A 207 -7.92 10.24 -21.10
CA LEU A 207 -7.63 10.95 -22.35
C LEU A 207 -8.23 12.37 -22.34
N LEU A 208 -9.43 12.57 -21.76
CA LEU A 208 -9.97 13.91 -21.53
C LEU A 208 -9.08 14.74 -20.57
N PHE A 209 -8.51 14.10 -19.55
CA PHE A 209 -7.55 14.71 -18.65
C PHE A 209 -6.28 15.18 -19.37
N ALA A 210 -5.78 14.42 -20.34
CA ALA A 210 -4.63 14.82 -21.14
C ALA A 210 -4.89 16.11 -21.93
N GLU A 211 -6.04 16.21 -22.60
CA GLU A 211 -6.49 17.45 -23.27
C GLU A 211 -6.61 18.62 -22.28
N THR A 212 -7.14 18.35 -21.08
CA THR A 212 -7.27 19.34 -20.00
C THR A 212 -5.91 19.86 -19.54
N CYS A 213 -4.89 19.00 -19.48
CA CYS A 213 -3.53 19.40 -19.11
C CYS A 213 -2.87 20.28 -20.18
N GLN A 214 -3.12 20.01 -21.47
CA GLN A 214 -2.70 20.91 -22.55
C GLN A 214 -3.36 22.30 -22.39
N LYS A 215 -4.68 22.35 -22.16
CA LYS A 215 -5.41 23.61 -21.90
C LYS A 215 -4.89 24.35 -20.67
N ALA A 216 -4.44 23.61 -19.66
CA ALA A 216 -3.85 24.15 -18.43
C ALA A 216 -2.40 24.64 -18.60
N GLY A 217 -1.78 24.44 -19.77
CA GLY A 217 -0.42 24.87 -20.05
C GLY A 217 0.65 24.01 -19.37
N LEU A 218 0.36 22.74 -19.10
CA LEU A 218 1.36 21.81 -18.60
C LEU A 218 2.45 21.58 -19.67
N PRO A 219 3.76 21.62 -19.34
CA PRO A 219 4.80 21.43 -20.32
C PRO A 219 4.74 20.06 -21.00
N ASP A 220 5.08 20.03 -22.29
CA ASP A 220 5.06 18.83 -23.12
C ASP A 220 5.95 17.73 -22.52
N GLY A 221 5.41 16.50 -22.49
CA GLY A 221 6.09 15.32 -21.95
C GLY A 221 6.06 15.18 -20.43
N VAL A 222 5.59 16.17 -19.67
CA VAL A 222 5.46 16.03 -18.20
C VAL A 222 4.47 14.94 -17.81
N ILE A 223 3.39 14.79 -18.59
CA ILE A 223 2.51 13.61 -18.56
C ILE A 223 2.48 12.95 -19.92
N ASN A 224 2.34 11.64 -19.92
CA ASN A 224 2.17 10.82 -21.12
C ASN A 224 1.14 9.73 -20.78
N ILE A 225 0.11 9.58 -21.60
CA ILE A 225 -0.96 8.60 -21.42
C ILE A 225 -0.89 7.58 -22.56
N VAL A 226 -0.59 6.32 -22.22
CA VAL A 226 -0.57 5.20 -23.16
C VAL A 226 -1.69 4.24 -22.78
N THR A 227 -2.63 4.02 -23.70
CA THR A 227 -3.75 3.08 -23.52
C THR A 227 -3.32 1.67 -23.92
N GLY A 228 -4.00 0.65 -23.40
CA GLY A 228 -3.76 -0.75 -23.76
C GLY A 228 -4.32 -1.71 -22.73
N ASP A 229 -3.93 -2.97 -22.79
CA ASP A 229 -4.27 -4.02 -21.83
C ASP A 229 -3.16 -4.23 -20.77
N GLY A 230 -3.08 -5.44 -20.20
CA GLY A 230 -2.01 -5.81 -19.27
C GLY A 230 -0.61 -5.88 -19.89
N GLU A 231 -0.48 -6.14 -21.20
CA GLU A 231 0.81 -6.20 -21.89
C GLU A 231 1.48 -4.83 -21.92
N THR A 232 0.72 -3.77 -22.18
CA THR A 232 1.20 -2.37 -22.11
C THR A 232 1.64 -2.02 -20.68
N GLY A 233 0.88 -2.46 -19.67
CA GLY A 233 1.26 -2.30 -18.27
C GLY A 233 2.58 -3.00 -17.95
N ALA A 234 2.76 -4.24 -18.39
CA ALA A 234 4.00 -4.99 -18.21
C ALA A 234 5.19 -4.30 -18.89
N ALA A 235 4.99 -3.73 -20.08
CA ALA A 235 6.02 -2.96 -20.79
C ALA A 235 6.47 -1.72 -19.98
N ILE A 236 5.54 -0.99 -19.35
CA ILE A 236 5.87 0.14 -18.46
C ILE A 236 6.68 -0.34 -17.25
N VAL A 237 6.25 -1.42 -16.60
CA VAL A 237 6.90 -1.96 -15.38
C VAL A 237 8.33 -2.42 -15.68
N ALA A 238 8.54 -3.09 -16.82
CA ALA A 238 9.83 -3.64 -17.21
C ALA A 238 10.80 -2.59 -17.78
N HIS A 239 10.32 -1.41 -18.17
CA HIS A 239 11.14 -0.41 -18.84
C HIS A 239 12.36 0.01 -18.00
N PRO A 240 13.58 0.02 -18.55
CA PRO A 240 14.80 0.33 -17.80
C PRO A 240 14.84 1.78 -17.33
N ASP A 241 14.33 2.71 -18.14
CA ASP A 241 14.32 4.15 -17.83
C ASP A 241 13.07 4.62 -17.07
N ILE A 242 12.43 3.75 -16.28
CA ILE A 242 11.43 4.14 -15.27
C ILE A 242 12.09 4.06 -13.89
N ASP A 243 12.00 5.12 -13.08
CA ASP A 243 12.61 5.15 -11.73
C ASP A 243 11.67 4.62 -10.66
N LYS A 244 10.37 4.80 -10.86
CA LYS A 244 9.33 4.41 -9.89
C LYS A 244 8.13 3.78 -10.60
N VAL A 245 7.62 2.70 -10.04
CA VAL A 245 6.32 2.11 -10.41
C VAL A 245 5.31 2.37 -9.30
N ALA A 246 4.12 2.85 -9.66
CA ALA A 246 2.98 2.94 -8.76
C ALA A 246 1.78 2.23 -9.40
N PHE A 247 1.27 1.20 -8.72
CA PHE A 247 0.20 0.34 -9.24
C PHE A 247 -0.95 0.28 -8.25
N THR A 248 -2.17 0.33 -8.79
CA THR A 248 -3.38 -0.08 -8.07
C THR A 248 -4.11 -1.14 -8.86
N GLY A 249 -4.52 -2.22 -8.19
CA GLY A 249 -5.25 -3.32 -8.82
C GLY A 249 -5.27 -4.57 -7.95
N SER A 250 -5.34 -5.76 -8.56
CA SER A 250 -5.41 -7.01 -7.79
C SER A 250 -4.08 -7.36 -7.13
N THR A 251 -4.14 -8.03 -5.99
CA THR A 251 -2.95 -8.55 -5.29
C THR A 251 -2.11 -9.44 -6.18
N GLU A 252 -2.74 -10.28 -7.02
CA GLU A 252 -2.03 -11.19 -7.91
C GLU A 252 -1.18 -10.46 -8.95
N VAL A 253 -1.70 -9.38 -9.55
CA VAL A 253 -0.89 -8.54 -10.44
C VAL A 253 0.19 -7.80 -9.66
N GLY A 254 -0.09 -7.39 -8.42
CA GLY A 254 0.91 -6.83 -7.51
C GLY A 254 2.11 -7.76 -7.27
N ARG A 255 1.88 -9.07 -7.12
CA ARG A 255 2.94 -10.09 -7.01
C ARG A 255 3.81 -10.12 -8.26
N ILE A 256 3.16 -10.22 -9.43
CA ILE A 256 3.84 -10.23 -10.74
C ILE A 256 4.71 -8.97 -10.90
N ILE A 257 4.20 -7.80 -10.52
CA ILE A 257 4.96 -6.55 -10.58
C ILE A 257 6.14 -6.55 -9.61
N ARG A 258 5.97 -7.05 -8.38
CA ARG A 258 7.07 -7.15 -7.41
C ARG A 258 8.18 -8.06 -7.92
N GLU A 259 7.83 -9.20 -8.51
CA GLU A 259 8.79 -10.12 -9.13
C GLU A 259 9.50 -9.47 -10.33
N ALA A 260 8.75 -8.83 -11.24
CA ALA A 260 9.30 -8.18 -12.43
C ALA A 260 10.23 -7.00 -12.12
N THR A 261 10.02 -6.32 -11.00
CA THR A 261 10.84 -5.18 -10.55
C THR A 261 12.00 -5.58 -9.64
N ALA A 262 12.11 -6.87 -9.27
CA ALA A 262 13.10 -7.35 -8.30
C ALA A 262 14.55 -7.10 -8.77
N GLY A 263 15.32 -6.40 -7.92
CA GLY A 263 16.71 -6.03 -8.17
C GLY A 263 16.90 -4.94 -9.23
N SER A 264 15.83 -4.22 -9.62
CA SER A 264 15.94 -3.12 -10.59
C SER A 264 16.29 -1.77 -9.96
N GLY A 265 16.22 -1.66 -8.62
CA GLY A 265 16.40 -0.40 -7.89
C GLY A 265 15.24 0.59 -8.02
N LYS A 266 14.15 0.21 -8.70
CA LYS A 266 12.95 1.04 -8.85
C LYS A 266 12.24 1.26 -7.52
N GLY A 267 11.75 2.48 -7.29
CA GLY A 267 10.75 2.73 -6.26
C GLY A 267 9.45 1.99 -6.59
N LEU A 268 8.78 1.41 -5.59
CA LEU A 268 7.55 0.64 -5.81
C LEU A 268 6.49 1.01 -4.76
N THR A 269 5.27 1.27 -5.23
CA THR A 269 4.07 1.44 -4.40
C THR A 269 2.96 0.59 -4.98
N LEU A 270 2.31 -0.19 -4.13
CA LEU A 270 1.28 -1.16 -4.51
C LEU A 270 0.06 -0.96 -3.61
N GLU A 271 -1.07 -0.55 -4.21
CA GLU A 271 -2.37 -0.54 -3.52
C GLU A 271 -3.23 -1.66 -4.09
N LEU A 272 -3.45 -2.71 -3.29
CA LEU A 272 -3.99 -3.98 -3.77
C LEU A 272 -5.40 -4.25 -3.23
N GLY A 273 -5.85 -5.50 -3.34
CA GLY A 273 -7.20 -5.89 -2.96
C GLY A 273 -7.50 -5.70 -1.48
N GLY A 274 -8.79 -5.68 -1.15
CA GLY A 274 -9.27 -5.52 0.21
C GLY A 274 -10.61 -6.18 0.45
N LYS A 275 -10.70 -6.97 1.53
CA LYS A 275 -11.98 -7.46 2.06
C LYS A 275 -12.30 -6.75 3.38
N SER A 276 -12.53 -5.45 3.29
CA SER A 276 -12.60 -4.55 4.45
C SER A 276 -13.76 -4.92 5.40
N PRO A 277 -13.50 -5.11 6.71
CA PRO A 277 -14.54 -5.42 7.69
C PRO A 277 -15.35 -4.17 8.07
N TYR A 278 -16.63 -4.38 8.34
CA TYR A 278 -17.60 -3.40 8.79
C TYR A 278 -18.23 -3.89 10.10
N ILE A 279 -17.77 -3.36 11.23
CA ILE A 279 -18.03 -3.91 12.56
C ILE A 279 -19.13 -3.09 13.24
N ILE A 280 -20.22 -3.75 13.61
CA ILE A 280 -21.40 -3.13 14.23
C ILE A 280 -21.61 -3.69 15.63
N PHE A 281 -21.39 -2.86 16.65
CA PHE A 281 -21.61 -3.19 18.05
C PHE A 281 -23.06 -2.94 18.48
N GLU A 282 -23.49 -3.60 19.55
CA GLU A 282 -24.86 -3.53 20.07
C GLU A 282 -25.28 -2.14 20.55
N ASP A 283 -24.31 -1.28 20.86
CA ASP A 283 -24.50 0.10 21.29
C ASP A 283 -24.42 1.12 20.14
N SER A 284 -24.24 0.65 18.91
CA SER A 284 -24.16 1.51 17.73
C SER A 284 -25.47 2.26 17.45
N ASP A 285 -25.37 3.36 16.69
CA ASP A 285 -26.54 3.87 15.98
C ASP A 285 -26.82 2.94 14.79
N ILE A 286 -27.72 1.98 15.00
CA ILE A 286 -28.04 0.94 14.03
C ILE A 286 -28.54 1.54 12.70
N ASP A 287 -29.36 2.60 12.74
CA ASP A 287 -29.89 3.19 11.51
C ASP A 287 -28.78 3.84 10.69
N SER A 288 -27.91 4.62 11.34
CA SER A 288 -26.75 5.22 10.67
C SER A 288 -25.76 4.16 10.16
N ALA A 289 -25.52 3.09 10.93
CA ALA A 289 -24.66 1.98 10.51
C ALA A 289 -25.24 1.23 9.31
N VAL A 290 -26.56 1.04 9.24
CA VAL A 290 -27.20 0.39 8.10
C VAL A 290 -27.14 1.28 6.85
N GLU A 291 -27.47 2.57 6.96
CA GLU A 291 -27.35 3.48 5.80
C GLU A 291 -25.91 3.60 5.32
N GLY A 292 -24.94 3.75 6.25
CA GLY A 292 -23.53 3.80 5.92
C GLY A 292 -23.03 2.52 5.25
N LEU A 293 -23.50 1.35 5.67
CA LEU A 293 -23.16 0.07 5.05
C LEU A 293 -23.74 -0.02 3.64
N VAL A 294 -25.00 0.36 3.47
CA VAL A 294 -25.69 0.33 2.18
C VAL A 294 -24.98 1.24 1.17
N ASP A 295 -24.62 2.45 1.61
CA ASP A 295 -23.85 3.43 0.85
C ASP A 295 -22.36 3.07 0.70
N ALA A 296 -21.88 1.97 1.28
CA ALA A 296 -20.51 1.49 1.11
C ALA A 296 -20.41 0.29 0.19
N ILE A 297 -21.30 -0.68 0.34
CA ILE A 297 -21.22 -1.96 -0.39
C ILE A 297 -21.95 -1.93 -1.72
N TRP A 298 -22.97 -1.08 -1.88
CA TRP A 298 -23.67 -0.91 -3.16
C TRP A 298 -23.28 0.37 -3.89
N PHE A 299 -22.55 1.27 -3.22
CA PHE A 299 -21.79 2.34 -3.86
C PHE A 299 -20.82 1.78 -4.90
N ASN A 300 -20.76 2.42 -6.07
CA ASN A 300 -20.07 1.92 -7.25
C ASN A 300 -20.29 0.42 -7.51
N GLN A 301 -21.51 -0.08 -7.28
CA GLN A 301 -21.90 -1.50 -7.41
C GLN A 301 -20.94 -2.45 -6.66
N GLY A 302 -20.40 -2.02 -5.52
CA GLY A 302 -19.44 -2.79 -4.71
C GLY A 302 -18.06 -2.98 -5.33
N GLN A 303 -17.77 -2.29 -6.43
CA GLN A 303 -16.47 -2.30 -7.13
C GLN A 303 -15.49 -1.35 -6.42
N VAL A 304 -15.40 -1.45 -5.10
CA VAL A 304 -14.66 -0.54 -4.23
C VAL A 304 -13.77 -1.36 -3.31
N CYS A 305 -12.47 -1.06 -3.29
CA CYS A 305 -11.49 -1.80 -2.49
C CYS A 305 -11.77 -1.74 -0.97
N CYS A 306 -12.55 -0.76 -0.53
CA CYS A 306 -12.91 -0.53 0.88
C CYS A 306 -14.41 -0.65 1.20
N ALA A 307 -15.20 -1.30 0.34
CA ALA A 307 -16.68 -1.36 0.36
C ALA A 307 -17.38 -1.83 1.66
N GLY A 308 -16.67 -2.20 2.73
CA GLY A 308 -17.28 -2.80 3.93
C GLY A 308 -17.87 -4.20 3.65
N SER A 309 -17.33 -4.91 2.67
CA SER A 309 -17.90 -6.14 2.11
C SER A 309 -17.96 -7.35 3.07
N ARG A 310 -17.41 -7.22 4.29
CA ARG A 310 -17.60 -8.16 5.40
C ARG A 310 -18.30 -7.44 6.56
N MET A 311 -19.61 -7.61 6.70
CA MET A 311 -20.33 -7.14 7.88
C MET A 311 -20.10 -8.10 9.06
N LEU A 312 -19.57 -7.57 10.14
CA LEU A 312 -19.43 -8.25 11.43
C LEU A 312 -20.44 -7.58 12.37
N VAL A 313 -21.43 -8.32 12.85
CA VAL A 313 -22.48 -7.76 13.72
C VAL A 313 -22.53 -8.48 15.07
N GLN A 314 -22.69 -7.72 16.16
CA GLN A 314 -22.78 -8.32 17.49
C GLN A 314 -24.06 -9.16 17.61
N GLU A 315 -23.93 -10.36 18.19
CA GLU A 315 -24.96 -11.42 18.18
C GLU A 315 -26.32 -10.93 18.73
N SER A 316 -26.33 -10.01 19.70
CA SER A 316 -27.54 -9.45 20.33
C SER A 316 -28.40 -8.58 19.42
N ILE A 317 -27.83 -7.96 18.37
CA ILE A 317 -28.54 -7.08 17.44
C ILE A 317 -28.59 -7.62 16.00
N SER A 318 -28.04 -8.82 15.78
CA SER A 318 -27.90 -9.42 14.44
C SER A 318 -29.22 -9.44 13.65
N ASP A 319 -30.31 -9.94 14.24
CA ASP A 319 -31.60 -10.05 13.54
C ASP A 319 -32.17 -8.68 13.13
N GLU A 320 -32.02 -7.68 14.00
CA GLU A 320 -32.48 -6.32 13.71
C GLU A 320 -31.69 -5.67 12.58
N VAL A 321 -30.36 -5.77 12.63
CA VAL A 321 -29.46 -5.23 11.59
C VAL A 321 -29.75 -5.89 10.26
N HIS A 322 -29.80 -7.22 10.20
CA HIS A 322 -30.07 -7.94 8.95
C HIS A 322 -31.43 -7.54 8.36
N ARG A 323 -32.48 -7.46 9.18
CA ARG A 323 -33.80 -7.02 8.72
C ARG A 323 -33.75 -5.61 8.11
N LYS A 324 -33.07 -4.65 8.76
CA LYS A 324 -32.92 -3.28 8.25
C LYS A 324 -32.07 -3.24 6.98
N VAL A 325 -30.98 -4.01 6.90
CA VAL A 325 -30.16 -4.13 5.69
C VAL A 325 -30.98 -4.70 4.54
N GLU A 326 -31.71 -5.78 4.74
CA GLU A 326 -32.58 -6.40 3.73
C GLU A 326 -33.67 -5.41 3.25
N GLU A 327 -34.30 -4.69 4.18
CA GLU A 327 -35.28 -3.64 3.87
C GLU A 327 -34.65 -2.51 3.03
N ARG A 328 -33.46 -2.05 3.41
CA ARG A 328 -32.77 -0.97 2.68
C ARG A 328 -32.27 -1.42 1.32
N MET A 329 -31.72 -2.61 1.23
CA MET A 329 -31.30 -3.27 0.00
C MET A 329 -32.47 -3.37 -1.00
N SER A 330 -33.69 -3.67 -0.53
CA SER A 330 -34.89 -3.75 -1.39
C SER A 330 -35.35 -2.43 -2.01
N ARG A 331 -34.87 -1.29 -1.50
CA ARG A 331 -35.24 0.06 -1.97
C ARG A 331 -34.21 0.67 -2.92
N LEU A 332 -33.09 -0.02 -3.16
CA LEU A 332 -32.06 0.44 -4.08
C LEU A 332 -32.59 0.42 -5.52
N ARG A 333 -32.43 1.53 -6.22
CA ARG A 333 -32.86 1.67 -7.61
C ARG A 333 -31.72 1.25 -8.54
N VAL A 334 -31.94 0.21 -9.33
CA VAL A 334 -31.02 -0.27 -10.36
C VAL A 334 -31.47 0.30 -11.72
N GLY A 335 -30.56 0.84 -12.52
CA GLY A 335 -30.95 1.34 -13.84
C GLY A 335 -29.93 2.26 -14.52
N ASN A 336 -30.41 3.06 -15.46
CA ASN A 336 -29.57 3.94 -16.29
C ASN A 336 -28.67 4.85 -15.42
N PRO A 337 -27.34 4.74 -15.53
CA PRO A 337 -26.43 5.50 -14.68
C PRO A 337 -26.53 7.02 -14.87
N LEU A 338 -27.09 7.53 -15.98
CA LEU A 338 -27.30 8.96 -16.20
C LEU A 338 -28.57 9.50 -15.52
N ASP A 339 -29.43 8.64 -14.98
CA ASP A 339 -30.51 9.08 -14.11
C ASP A 339 -29.96 9.32 -12.69
N LYS A 340 -30.12 10.56 -12.20
CA LYS A 340 -29.66 10.98 -10.86
C LYS A 340 -30.34 10.22 -9.73
N ALA A 341 -31.50 9.64 -10.01
CA ALA A 341 -32.26 8.83 -9.09
C ALA A 341 -31.70 7.40 -8.97
N ILE A 342 -30.77 6.95 -9.82
CA ILE A 342 -30.26 5.58 -9.72
C ILE A 342 -29.22 5.46 -8.60
N ASP A 343 -29.27 4.32 -7.90
CA ASP A 343 -28.37 3.99 -6.80
C ASP A 343 -27.32 2.94 -7.23
N ILE A 344 -27.71 2.01 -8.11
CA ILE A 344 -26.85 0.94 -8.64
C ILE A 344 -26.82 1.02 -10.17
N GLY A 345 -25.63 1.30 -10.72
CA GLY A 345 -25.35 1.31 -12.15
C GLY A 345 -25.03 -0.07 -12.72
N ALA A 346 -24.44 -0.10 -13.91
CA ALA A 346 -24.01 -1.33 -14.57
C ALA A 346 -22.61 -1.75 -14.09
N MET A 347 -22.38 -3.06 -13.98
CA MET A 347 -21.04 -3.62 -13.80
C MET A 347 -20.17 -3.22 -14.99
N VAL A 348 -18.89 -2.95 -14.74
CA VAL A 348 -17.98 -2.39 -15.76
C VAL A 348 -17.84 -3.24 -17.05
N GLU A 349 -17.96 -4.57 -16.94
CA GLU A 349 -17.78 -5.51 -18.04
C GLU A 349 -18.60 -6.80 -17.77
N GLU A 350 -19.13 -7.41 -18.83
CA GLU A 350 -19.72 -8.75 -18.90
C GLU A 350 -18.83 -9.80 -18.24
N LYS A 351 -17.54 -9.88 -18.60
CA LYS A 351 -16.62 -10.85 -18.00
C LYS A 351 -16.53 -10.69 -16.48
N HIS A 352 -16.53 -9.45 -15.98
CA HIS A 352 -16.48 -9.18 -14.55
C HIS A 352 -17.81 -9.53 -13.86
N ARG A 353 -18.96 -9.17 -14.46
CA ARG A 353 -20.30 -9.60 -14.01
C ARG A 353 -20.37 -11.13 -13.87
N ASP A 354 -19.87 -11.86 -14.86
CA ASP A 354 -19.92 -13.33 -14.89
C ASP A 354 -19.01 -13.95 -13.82
N GLN A 355 -17.87 -13.34 -13.52
CA GLN A 355 -16.99 -13.75 -12.43
C GLN A 355 -17.69 -13.60 -11.06
N VAL A 356 -18.32 -12.45 -10.83
CA VAL A 356 -19.12 -12.20 -9.61
C VAL A 356 -20.26 -13.21 -9.49
N ALA A 357 -21.00 -13.41 -10.59
CA ALA A 357 -22.10 -14.37 -10.64
C ALA A 357 -21.63 -15.79 -10.31
N ALA A 358 -20.56 -16.27 -10.94
CA ALA A 358 -20.03 -17.60 -10.72
C ALA A 358 -19.57 -17.82 -9.28
N MET A 359 -18.98 -16.80 -8.64
CA MET A 359 -18.57 -16.87 -7.23
C MET A 359 -19.79 -16.95 -6.30
N CYS A 360 -20.84 -16.18 -6.58
CA CYS A 360 -22.08 -16.22 -5.81
C CYS A 360 -22.81 -17.56 -5.96
N GLU A 361 -22.84 -18.15 -7.17
CA GLU A 361 -23.44 -19.47 -7.38
C GLU A 361 -22.70 -20.57 -6.60
N ARG A 362 -21.36 -20.56 -6.58
CA ARG A 362 -20.59 -21.50 -5.74
C ARG A 362 -20.93 -21.36 -4.26
N ALA A 363 -21.09 -20.14 -3.75
CA ALA A 363 -21.48 -19.91 -2.36
C ALA A 363 -22.90 -20.45 -2.05
N LYS A 364 -23.84 -20.35 -3.01
CA LYS A 364 -25.17 -20.96 -2.89
C LYS A 364 -25.08 -22.49 -2.88
N ASP A 365 -24.25 -23.07 -3.76
CA ASP A 365 -24.01 -24.51 -3.82
C ASP A 365 -23.37 -25.06 -2.53
N GLU A 366 -22.57 -24.25 -1.83
CA GLU A 366 -22.04 -24.55 -0.49
C GLU A 366 -23.11 -24.49 0.63
N GLY A 367 -24.34 -24.06 0.31
CA GLY A 367 -25.45 -23.95 1.25
C GLY A 367 -25.47 -22.63 2.04
N ILE A 368 -24.71 -21.62 1.62
CA ILE A 368 -24.72 -20.31 2.27
C ILE A 368 -25.99 -19.56 1.87
N THR A 369 -26.69 -19.00 2.87
CA THR A 369 -27.96 -18.32 2.65
C THR A 369 -27.75 -17.04 1.84
N CYS A 370 -28.24 -17.03 0.61
CA CYS A 370 -28.20 -15.88 -0.29
C CYS A 370 -29.54 -15.15 -0.30
N ILE A 371 -29.51 -13.83 -0.13
CA ILE A 371 -30.66 -12.94 -0.19
C ILE A 371 -30.43 -11.92 -1.29
N GLN A 372 -31.35 -11.88 -2.24
CA GLN A 372 -31.42 -10.88 -3.31
C GLN A 372 -32.85 -10.34 -3.32
N PRO A 373 -33.05 -9.02 -3.32
CA PRO A 373 -34.39 -8.45 -3.42
C PRO A 373 -34.95 -8.70 -4.83
N PRO A 374 -36.29 -8.85 -4.98
CA PRO A 374 -36.92 -8.99 -6.28
C PRO A 374 -36.90 -7.64 -7.00
N ILE A 375 -35.82 -7.35 -7.73
CA ILE A 375 -35.63 -6.13 -8.52
C ILE A 375 -35.59 -6.50 -10.00
N ASP A 376 -36.34 -5.75 -10.81
CA ASP A 376 -36.27 -5.86 -12.26
C ASP A 376 -34.95 -5.27 -12.76
N LEU A 377 -34.11 -6.11 -13.37
CA LEU A 377 -32.87 -5.68 -14.00
C LEU A 377 -33.13 -5.30 -15.47
N PRO A 378 -32.49 -4.26 -16.01
CA PRO A 378 -32.61 -3.94 -17.42
C PRO A 378 -32.13 -5.08 -18.33
N GLU A 379 -32.78 -5.27 -19.48
CA GLU A 379 -32.48 -6.37 -20.42
C GLU A 379 -31.12 -6.22 -21.14
N GLN A 380 -30.68 -4.98 -21.35
CA GLN A 380 -29.44 -4.64 -22.05
C GLN A 380 -28.43 -4.04 -21.10
N GLY A 381 -27.16 -4.45 -21.23
CA GLY A 381 -26.06 -4.03 -20.36
C GLY A 381 -25.67 -5.12 -19.36
N TYR A 382 -24.74 -4.77 -18.47
CA TYR A 382 -24.10 -5.70 -17.56
C TYR A 382 -24.59 -5.50 -16.11
N TRP A 383 -25.75 -6.06 -15.78
CA TRP A 383 -26.37 -5.83 -14.47
C TRP A 383 -26.16 -6.99 -13.51
N TYR A 384 -25.96 -6.69 -12.24
CA TYR A 384 -25.95 -7.68 -11.16
C TYR A 384 -26.73 -7.15 -9.96
N PRO A 385 -27.64 -7.93 -9.36
CA PRO A 385 -28.49 -7.42 -8.29
C PRO A 385 -27.71 -7.26 -6.97
N PRO A 386 -28.10 -6.30 -6.12
CA PRO A 386 -27.62 -6.25 -4.75
C PRO A 386 -27.82 -7.59 -4.03
N THR A 387 -26.76 -8.12 -3.41
CA THR A 387 -26.71 -9.48 -2.88
C THR A 387 -26.16 -9.49 -1.46
N LEU A 388 -26.80 -10.25 -0.56
CA LEU A 388 -26.35 -10.50 0.80
C LEU A 388 -26.21 -12.01 1.05
N PHE A 389 -25.03 -12.45 1.48
CA PHE A 389 -24.81 -13.78 2.05
C PHE A 389 -24.79 -13.71 3.57
N ARG A 390 -25.73 -14.41 4.22
CA ARG A 390 -25.84 -14.43 5.68
C ARG A 390 -25.01 -15.54 6.30
N GLU A 391 -24.39 -15.22 7.45
CA GLU A 391 -23.73 -16.18 8.34
C GLU A 391 -22.69 -17.07 7.62
N ALA A 392 -21.94 -16.47 6.69
CA ALA A 392 -20.94 -17.21 5.94
C ALA A 392 -19.81 -17.69 6.88
N PRO A 393 -19.43 -18.97 6.84
CA PRO A 393 -18.25 -19.45 7.57
C PRO A 393 -17.00 -18.71 7.10
N LEU A 394 -16.10 -18.37 8.03
CA LEU A 394 -14.86 -17.64 7.70
C LEU A 394 -13.94 -18.40 6.74
N SER A 395 -14.08 -19.72 6.66
CA SER A 395 -13.34 -20.57 5.73
C SER A 395 -13.92 -20.64 4.32
N SER A 396 -15.10 -20.04 4.07
CA SER A 396 -15.72 -20.04 2.74
C SER A 396 -14.99 -19.11 1.77
N GLU A 397 -15.09 -19.39 0.47
CA GLU A 397 -14.48 -18.54 -0.56
C GLU A 397 -15.08 -17.13 -0.50
N ILE A 398 -16.41 -17.00 -0.37
CA ILE A 398 -17.12 -15.72 -0.36
C ILE A 398 -16.73 -14.84 0.83
N ALA A 399 -16.42 -15.43 1.98
CA ALA A 399 -15.98 -14.71 3.17
C ALA A 399 -14.50 -14.28 3.11
N SER A 400 -13.64 -15.07 2.45
CA SER A 400 -12.18 -14.89 2.50
C SER A 400 -11.59 -14.18 1.27
N GLN A 401 -12.19 -14.35 0.09
CA GLN A 401 -11.72 -13.79 -1.17
C GLN A 401 -12.51 -12.52 -1.53
N GLU A 402 -11.84 -11.62 -2.25
CA GLU A 402 -12.47 -10.40 -2.79
C GLU A 402 -13.43 -10.75 -3.93
N VAL A 403 -14.69 -10.31 -3.80
CA VAL A 403 -15.74 -10.53 -4.81
C VAL A 403 -15.73 -9.39 -5.85
N PHE A 404 -15.49 -8.16 -5.38
CA PHE A 404 -15.47 -6.93 -6.17
C PHE A 404 -16.74 -6.67 -7.00
N GLY A 405 -17.90 -6.88 -6.38
CA GLY A 405 -19.22 -6.60 -6.94
C GLY A 405 -20.21 -6.28 -5.81
N PRO A 406 -21.52 -6.12 -6.10
CA PRO A 406 -22.50 -5.61 -5.15
C PRO A 406 -22.96 -6.68 -4.14
N VAL A 407 -21.98 -7.30 -3.46
CA VAL A 407 -22.12 -8.52 -2.66
C VAL A 407 -21.60 -8.29 -1.24
N LEU A 408 -22.52 -8.28 -0.29
CA LEU A 408 -22.23 -8.22 1.13
C LEU A 408 -22.17 -9.64 1.72
N VAL A 409 -21.22 -9.88 2.61
CA VAL A 409 -21.12 -11.12 3.39
C VAL A 409 -21.20 -10.77 4.85
N SER A 410 -22.04 -11.47 5.61
CA SER A 410 -22.20 -11.24 7.04
C SER A 410 -21.72 -12.41 7.90
N THR A 411 -21.25 -12.07 9.10
CA THR A 411 -20.96 -13.00 10.19
C THR A 411 -21.21 -12.31 11.53
N THR A 412 -21.33 -13.08 12.61
CA THR A 412 -21.60 -12.54 13.94
C THR A 412 -20.39 -12.63 14.86
N PHE A 413 -20.39 -11.85 15.94
CA PHE A 413 -19.44 -11.95 17.04
C PHE A 413 -20.12 -11.69 18.39
N ARG A 414 -19.49 -12.11 19.50
CA ARG A 414 -20.03 -11.93 20.86
C ARG A 414 -19.35 -10.83 21.65
N THR A 415 -18.05 -10.66 21.46
CA THR A 415 -17.24 -9.70 22.23
C THR A 415 -16.38 -8.84 21.32
N PRO A 416 -15.95 -7.64 21.76
CA PRO A 416 -15.01 -6.81 21.01
C PRO A 416 -13.71 -7.54 20.63
N GLN A 417 -13.19 -8.41 21.51
CA GLN A 417 -11.98 -9.18 21.23
C GLN A 417 -12.21 -10.22 20.13
N GLU A 418 -13.40 -10.83 20.08
CA GLU A 418 -13.78 -11.73 19.00
C GLU A 418 -13.94 -10.96 17.68
N ALA A 419 -14.57 -9.77 17.70
CA ALA A 419 -14.70 -8.91 16.53
C ALA A 419 -13.35 -8.58 15.90
N VAL A 420 -12.36 -8.16 16.70
CA VAL A 420 -10.99 -7.89 16.24
C VAL A 420 -10.36 -9.15 15.63
N LYS A 421 -10.51 -10.31 16.28
CA LYS A 421 -9.95 -11.56 15.78
C LYS A 421 -10.53 -11.95 14.41
N ILE A 422 -11.85 -11.80 14.24
CA ILE A 422 -12.52 -12.10 12.97
C ILE A 422 -12.14 -11.07 11.89
N ALA A 423 -12.07 -9.79 12.24
CA ALA A 423 -11.68 -8.71 11.34
C ALA A 423 -10.28 -8.95 10.76
N ASN A 424 -9.31 -9.28 11.62
CA ASN A 424 -7.92 -9.54 11.26
C ASN A 424 -7.68 -10.95 10.67
N HIS A 425 -8.68 -11.84 10.70
CA HIS A 425 -8.65 -13.13 10.00
C HIS A 425 -8.87 -12.94 8.49
N SER A 426 -7.94 -12.22 7.88
CA SER A 426 -7.85 -11.95 6.45
C SER A 426 -6.40 -11.75 6.09
N ARG A 427 -6.02 -12.14 4.87
CA ARG A 427 -4.71 -11.81 4.29
C ARG A 427 -4.57 -10.31 3.97
N TYR A 428 -5.71 -9.63 3.84
CA TYR A 428 -5.80 -8.21 3.54
C TYR A 428 -5.75 -7.34 4.80
N GLY A 429 -5.47 -6.05 4.60
CA GLY A 429 -5.42 -5.04 5.66
C GLY A 429 -5.55 -3.62 5.10
N LEU A 430 -6.58 -3.36 4.28
CA LEU A 430 -6.74 -2.08 3.59
C LEU A 430 -7.50 -1.04 4.43
N ALA A 431 -8.79 -1.26 4.64
CA ALA A 431 -9.66 -0.36 5.39
C ALA A 431 -10.56 -1.12 6.36
N ALA A 432 -11.13 -0.42 7.35
CA ALA A 432 -12.14 -0.95 8.25
C ALA A 432 -13.11 0.14 8.70
N SER A 433 -14.34 -0.25 9.03
CA SER A 433 -15.36 0.62 9.61
C SER A 433 -15.83 0.05 10.95
N ILE A 434 -15.98 0.91 11.96
CA ILE A 434 -16.31 0.55 13.34
C ILE A 434 -17.47 1.40 13.80
N TRP A 435 -18.56 0.77 14.23
CA TRP A 435 -19.79 1.42 14.67
C TRP A 435 -20.07 1.09 16.12
N SER A 436 -19.95 2.10 16.98
CA SER A 436 -20.19 2.03 18.43
C SER A 436 -20.36 3.46 18.97
N GLN A 437 -21.27 3.66 19.92
CA GLN A 437 -21.44 4.95 20.58
C GLN A 437 -20.54 5.08 21.82
N ASP A 438 -19.97 3.97 22.28
CA ASP A 438 -18.96 3.92 23.32
C ASP A 438 -17.56 4.27 22.76
N ILE A 439 -17.01 5.37 23.24
CA ILE A 439 -15.71 5.89 22.79
C ILE A 439 -14.56 4.93 23.10
N ASP A 440 -14.61 4.23 24.24
CA ASP A 440 -13.55 3.32 24.66
C ASP A 440 -13.51 2.11 23.72
N THR A 441 -14.66 1.52 23.42
CA THR A 441 -14.80 0.40 22.48
C THR A 441 -14.38 0.81 21.07
N ALA A 442 -14.88 1.94 20.57
CA ALA A 442 -14.56 2.41 19.23
C ALA A 442 -13.04 2.62 19.03
N LEU A 443 -12.38 3.31 19.97
CA LEU A 443 -10.95 3.61 19.88
C LEU A 443 -10.06 2.37 20.12
N ASP A 444 -10.42 1.52 21.07
CA ASP A 444 -9.68 0.28 21.36
C ASP A 444 -9.70 -0.67 20.14
N VAL A 445 -10.87 -0.85 19.52
CA VAL A 445 -11.02 -1.69 18.33
C VAL A 445 -10.30 -1.04 17.14
N ALA A 446 -10.39 0.28 16.95
CA ALA A 446 -9.72 0.98 15.85
C ALA A 446 -8.20 0.81 15.86
N ARG A 447 -7.60 0.76 17.05
CA ARG A 447 -6.16 0.50 17.20
C ARG A 447 -5.79 -0.95 16.92
N LYS A 448 -6.65 -1.92 17.22
CA LYS A 448 -6.34 -3.36 17.11
C LYS A 448 -6.66 -3.98 15.75
N VAL A 449 -7.57 -3.39 14.98
CA VAL A 449 -7.88 -3.88 13.62
C VAL A 449 -6.69 -3.57 12.69
N GLU A 450 -6.22 -4.57 11.97
CA GLU A 450 -5.11 -4.48 11.00
C GLU A 450 -5.63 -3.89 9.68
N ALA A 451 -5.65 -2.55 9.60
CA ALA A 451 -6.02 -1.81 8.41
C ALA A 451 -5.24 -0.49 8.32
N GLY A 452 -4.90 -0.05 7.11
CA GLY A 452 -4.25 1.24 6.89
C GLY A 452 -5.17 2.44 7.07
N THR A 453 -6.49 2.26 6.94
CA THR A 453 -7.50 3.28 7.25
C THR A 453 -8.62 2.69 8.09
N VAL A 454 -9.05 3.41 9.13
CA VAL A 454 -10.16 3.01 9.99
C VAL A 454 -11.11 4.18 10.14
N TRP A 455 -12.40 3.95 9.90
CA TRP A 455 -13.44 4.94 10.12
C TRP A 455 -14.30 4.57 11.32
N VAL A 456 -14.44 5.48 12.28
CA VAL A 456 -15.35 5.33 13.41
C VAL A 456 -16.66 6.04 13.12
N ASN A 457 -17.78 5.34 13.21
CA ASN A 457 -19.14 5.81 12.91
C ASN A 457 -19.25 6.48 11.54
N GLY A 458 -18.56 5.90 10.56
CA GLY A 458 -18.49 6.35 9.18
C GLY A 458 -17.77 5.33 8.31
N THR A 459 -17.71 5.56 7.00
CA THR A 459 -17.02 4.69 6.04
C THR A 459 -16.76 5.45 4.74
N ASN A 460 -15.81 5.00 3.92
CA ASN A 460 -15.49 5.58 2.61
C ASN A 460 -15.24 7.11 2.65
N MET A 461 -14.69 7.61 3.77
CA MET A 461 -14.32 9.01 3.90
C MET A 461 -12.91 9.19 3.35
N PHE A 462 -12.76 10.09 2.38
CA PHE A 462 -11.50 10.41 1.73
C PHE A 462 -11.24 11.91 1.76
N ASP A 463 -9.98 12.28 1.89
CA ASP A 463 -9.49 13.63 1.63
C ASP A 463 -8.05 13.57 1.14
N ALA A 464 -7.68 14.51 0.27
CA ALA A 464 -6.33 14.59 -0.27
C ALA A 464 -5.23 14.80 0.78
N SER A 465 -5.57 15.26 2.00
CA SER A 465 -4.63 15.46 3.10
C SER A 465 -4.42 14.23 3.99
N SER A 466 -5.23 13.18 3.86
CA SER A 466 -5.10 11.94 4.61
C SER A 466 -4.56 10.84 3.71
N GLY A 467 -3.49 10.17 4.14
CA GLY A 467 -2.99 8.99 3.45
C GLY A 467 -3.99 7.83 3.47
N PHE A 468 -4.12 7.13 2.35
CA PHE A 468 -4.84 5.87 2.22
C PHE A 468 -3.87 4.80 1.70
N GLY A 469 -3.94 3.59 2.23
CA GLY A 469 -3.22 2.47 1.62
C GLY A 469 -3.16 1.22 2.47
N GLY A 470 -2.66 0.14 1.88
CA GLY A 470 -2.72 -1.21 2.45
C GLY A 470 -1.71 -1.54 3.57
N MET A 471 -2.05 -2.57 4.33
CA MET A 471 -1.16 -3.41 5.12
C MET A 471 -1.23 -4.86 4.58
N LYS A 472 -0.27 -5.71 4.96
CA LYS A 472 -0.28 -7.15 4.59
C LYS A 472 -0.34 -7.33 3.06
N GLU A 473 -1.18 -8.24 2.57
CA GLU A 473 -1.36 -8.47 1.13
C GLU A 473 -2.22 -7.41 0.41
N SER A 474 -2.70 -6.39 1.12
CA SER A 474 -3.28 -5.19 0.49
C SER A 474 -2.21 -4.23 -0.05
N GLY A 475 -0.92 -4.60 0.06
CA GLY A 475 0.19 -3.87 -0.52
C GLY A 475 0.85 -2.90 0.46
N PHE A 476 1.60 -1.94 -0.09
CA PHE A 476 2.43 -1.03 0.68
C PHE A 476 2.67 0.31 -0.04
N GLY A 477 2.96 1.32 0.79
CA GLY A 477 2.91 2.73 0.40
C GLY A 477 1.60 3.37 0.84
N ARG A 478 1.47 4.67 0.60
CA ARG A 478 0.24 5.42 0.87
C ARG A 478 -0.01 6.35 -0.32
N GLU A 479 -1.27 6.72 -0.51
CA GLU A 479 -1.72 7.70 -1.50
C GLU A 479 -2.53 8.79 -0.80
N GLY A 480 -2.29 10.05 -1.16
CA GLY A 480 -2.83 11.19 -0.40
C GLY A 480 -2.02 11.49 0.87
N GLY A 481 -2.28 12.67 1.43
CA GLY A 481 -1.52 13.21 2.55
C GLY A 481 -0.04 13.42 2.26
N ARG A 482 0.68 13.78 3.31
CA ARG A 482 2.14 13.92 3.25
C ARG A 482 2.82 12.56 3.15
N GLU A 483 2.17 11.52 3.67
CA GLU A 483 2.56 10.12 3.59
C GLU A 483 2.68 9.67 2.12
N GLY A 484 1.65 9.95 1.32
CA GLY A 484 1.65 9.61 -0.10
C GLY A 484 2.53 10.52 -0.95
N LEU A 485 2.69 11.79 -0.57
CA LEU A 485 3.66 12.70 -1.20
C LEU A 485 5.08 12.14 -1.12
N ARG A 486 5.49 11.65 0.06
CA ARG A 486 6.82 11.09 0.33
C ARG A 486 7.10 9.81 -0.47
N ALA A 487 6.08 9.07 -0.89
CA ALA A 487 6.27 7.90 -1.75
C ALA A 487 6.85 8.29 -3.14
N TYR A 488 6.74 9.56 -3.54
CA TYR A 488 7.27 10.12 -4.78
C TYR A 488 8.58 10.89 -4.62
N LEU A 489 9.18 10.83 -3.43
CA LEU A 489 10.52 11.30 -3.14
C LEU A 489 11.43 10.09 -2.98
N ARG A 490 12.64 10.17 -3.52
CA ARG A 490 13.65 9.11 -3.39
C ARG A 490 14.34 9.24 -2.04
N ASP A 491 14.66 8.09 -1.48
CA ASP A 491 15.70 8.02 -0.46
C ASP A 491 17.08 8.26 -1.11
N VAL A 492 18.09 8.61 -0.30
CA VAL A 492 19.49 8.64 -0.76
C VAL A 492 19.81 7.33 -1.48
N LYS A 493 20.59 7.40 -2.56
CA LYS A 493 20.96 6.25 -3.41
C LYS A 493 21.29 5.02 -2.54
N PRO A 494 20.64 3.85 -2.77
CA PRO A 494 20.84 2.66 -1.93
C PRO A 494 22.32 2.27 -1.81
N MET A 495 22.74 1.79 -0.63
CA MET A 495 24.12 1.34 -0.42
C MET A 495 24.45 0.20 -1.36
N THR A 496 25.36 0.38 -2.31
CA THR A 496 26.08 -0.75 -2.91
C THR A 496 26.97 -1.39 -1.84
N PRO A 497 27.15 -2.73 -1.81
CA PRO A 497 28.15 -3.33 -0.95
C PRO A 497 29.48 -2.92 -1.56
N THR A 498 30.05 -1.81 -1.08
CA THR A 498 31.33 -1.31 -1.56
C THR A 498 32.40 -2.34 -1.28
N ASP A 499 33.33 -2.50 -2.24
CA ASP A 499 34.52 -3.35 -2.18
C ASP A 499 35.41 -2.98 -0.97
N GLY A 500 35.07 -3.48 0.22
CA GLY A 500 35.78 -3.23 1.48
C GLY A 500 36.04 -4.52 2.26
N ASN A 501 37.15 -4.55 3.00
CA ASN A 501 37.69 -5.70 3.74
C ASN A 501 36.61 -6.50 4.47
N THR A 502 36.26 -7.66 3.92
CA THR A 502 35.44 -8.68 4.56
C THR A 502 36.33 -9.60 5.38
N SER A 503 35.77 -10.25 6.41
CA SER A 503 36.48 -11.31 7.12
C SER A 503 36.68 -12.51 6.20
N ALA A 504 37.85 -13.16 6.30
CA ALA A 504 38.04 -14.47 5.72
C ALA A 504 37.22 -15.49 6.53
N THR A 505 36.25 -16.14 5.89
CA THR A 505 35.55 -17.29 6.47
C THR A 505 36.25 -18.58 6.07
N GLY A 506 36.55 -19.43 7.05
CA GLY A 506 37.20 -20.72 6.83
C GLY A 506 36.21 -21.86 6.53
N GLY A 507 36.65 -23.11 6.77
CA GLY A 507 35.85 -24.30 6.49
C GLY A 507 34.61 -24.45 7.38
N VAL A 508 33.61 -25.19 6.89
CA VAL A 508 32.44 -25.60 7.68
C VAL A 508 32.80 -26.83 8.49
N VAL A 509 32.56 -26.79 9.80
CA VAL A 509 32.92 -27.84 10.76
C VAL A 509 31.73 -28.28 11.60
N ASN A 510 31.76 -29.51 12.09
CA ASN A 510 30.75 -30.00 13.03
C ASN A 510 31.05 -29.41 14.43
N SER A 511 30.02 -28.89 15.12
CA SER A 511 30.18 -28.32 16.46
C SER A 511 30.73 -29.30 17.50
N THR A 512 30.67 -30.61 17.26
CA THR A 512 31.21 -31.65 18.14
C THR A 512 32.64 -32.08 17.82
N SER A 513 33.23 -31.60 16.72
CA SER A 513 34.59 -32.00 16.27
C SER A 513 35.67 -30.96 16.62
N THR A 514 35.40 -30.07 17.56
CA THR A 514 36.29 -28.97 17.95
C THR A 514 37.36 -29.42 18.95
N ASP A 515 38.51 -28.74 18.97
CA ASP A 515 39.56 -29.00 19.95
C ASP A 515 39.01 -28.88 21.39
N PRO A 516 39.06 -29.95 22.20
CA PRO A 516 38.51 -29.95 23.56
C PRO A 516 39.26 -29.05 24.55
N ALA A 517 40.42 -28.49 24.18
CA ALA A 517 41.22 -27.66 25.08
C ALA A 517 40.65 -26.24 25.30
N LEU A 518 39.87 -25.68 24.36
CA LEU A 518 39.31 -24.32 24.46
C LEU A 518 37.99 -24.19 23.67
N ASP A 519 36.86 -24.03 24.37
CA ASP A 519 35.55 -23.82 23.73
C ASP A 519 35.38 -22.35 23.30
N ARG A 520 35.52 -22.11 21.99
CA ARG A 520 35.27 -20.82 21.33
C ARG A 520 34.11 -20.89 20.33
N THR A 521 33.12 -21.75 20.61
CA THR A 521 31.99 -21.98 19.71
C THR A 521 30.82 -21.06 20.06
N ALA A 522 30.68 -19.99 19.29
CA ALA A 522 29.55 -19.10 19.35
C ALA A 522 28.24 -19.79 18.92
N LYS A 523 27.17 -19.43 19.62
CA LYS A 523 25.81 -19.94 19.43
C LYS A 523 24.94 -18.88 18.75
N LEU A 524 23.73 -19.27 18.36
CA LEU A 524 22.67 -18.34 17.95
C LEU A 524 22.04 -17.68 19.17
N TYR A 525 21.33 -16.58 18.98
CA TYR A 525 20.52 -15.95 20.03
C TYR A 525 19.05 -15.94 19.61
N ILE A 526 18.23 -16.76 20.26
CA ILE A 526 16.82 -16.93 19.89
C ILE A 526 15.97 -16.93 21.16
N GLY A 527 14.97 -16.05 21.22
CA GLY A 527 14.02 -16.02 22.33
C GLY A 527 14.68 -15.70 23.68
N GLY A 528 15.62 -14.76 23.70
CA GLY A 528 16.25 -14.28 24.93
C GLY A 528 17.35 -15.18 25.50
N LYS A 529 17.84 -16.17 24.74
CA LYS A 529 18.87 -17.11 25.18
C LYS A 529 19.75 -17.59 24.03
N GLN A 530 20.96 -18.03 24.38
CA GLN A 530 21.84 -18.69 23.44
C GLN A 530 21.39 -20.12 23.13
N VAL A 531 21.34 -20.49 21.85
CA VAL A 531 20.91 -21.82 21.38
C VAL A 531 21.87 -22.38 20.34
N ARG A 532 22.03 -23.71 20.33
CA ARG A 532 22.81 -24.39 19.28
C ARG A 532 22.07 -24.29 17.94
N PRO A 533 22.77 -24.23 16.80
CA PRO A 533 22.13 -24.32 15.49
C PRO A 533 21.47 -25.69 15.37
N ASP A 534 20.25 -25.73 14.83
CA ASP A 534 19.50 -26.98 14.65
C ASP A 534 20.28 -28.01 13.81
N GLY A 535 20.99 -27.56 12.77
CA GLY A 535 21.83 -28.42 11.94
C GLY A 535 23.12 -28.91 12.61
N GLY A 536 23.50 -28.37 13.76
CA GLY A 536 24.72 -28.75 14.49
C GLY A 536 26.04 -28.31 13.86
N TYR A 537 26.01 -27.53 12.78
CA TYR A 537 27.20 -27.05 12.07
C TYR A 537 27.63 -25.65 12.52
N CYS A 538 28.93 -25.40 12.43
CA CYS A 538 29.55 -24.11 12.63
C CYS A 538 30.46 -23.77 11.43
N PHE A 539 30.83 -22.51 11.28
CA PHE A 539 31.86 -22.06 10.35
C PHE A 539 32.98 -21.36 11.11
N GLU A 540 34.19 -21.45 10.55
CA GLU A 540 35.37 -20.81 11.11
C GLU A 540 35.36 -19.30 10.86
N VAL A 541 35.55 -18.53 11.93
CA VAL A 541 35.85 -17.10 11.86
C VAL A 541 37.36 -16.95 11.98
N GLN A 542 37.99 -16.47 10.92
CA GLN A 542 39.45 -16.34 10.84
C GLN A 542 39.87 -14.87 10.79
N SER A 543 41.10 -14.60 11.22
CA SER A 543 41.75 -13.32 10.96
C SER A 543 42.06 -13.17 9.46
N PRO A 544 42.37 -11.95 8.98
CA PRO A 544 42.80 -11.75 7.59
C PRO A 544 44.07 -12.53 7.20
N SER A 545 44.87 -12.95 8.18
CA SER A 545 46.05 -13.81 7.96
C SER A 545 45.73 -15.32 7.99
N GLY A 546 44.46 -15.71 8.15
CA GLY A 546 44.00 -17.10 8.20
C GLY A 546 44.12 -17.77 9.57
N GLU A 547 44.35 -17.01 10.65
CA GLU A 547 44.39 -17.57 12.01
C GLU A 547 42.97 -17.83 12.53
N LEU A 548 42.73 -18.99 13.14
CA LEU A 548 41.42 -19.32 13.73
C LEU A 548 41.15 -18.51 15.01
N LEU A 549 40.21 -17.57 14.92
CA LEU A 549 39.77 -16.74 16.05
C LEU A 549 38.70 -17.45 16.88
N GLY A 550 37.75 -18.12 16.21
CA GLY A 550 36.66 -18.86 16.85
C GLY A 550 35.74 -19.52 15.84
N LEU A 551 34.64 -20.11 16.32
CA LEU A 551 33.62 -20.72 15.48
C LEU A 551 32.28 -20.01 15.68
N ALA A 552 31.53 -19.80 14.61
CA ALA A 552 30.17 -19.28 14.66
C ALA A 552 29.16 -20.32 14.17
N ALA A 553 28.00 -20.39 14.82
CA ALA A 553 26.93 -21.29 14.42
C ALA A 553 26.47 -21.01 12.97
N ARG A 554 26.15 -22.05 12.21
CA ARG A 554 25.55 -21.90 10.88
C ARG A 554 24.05 -22.20 10.98
N SER A 555 23.25 -21.15 10.91
CA SER A 555 21.79 -21.27 11.01
C SER A 555 21.19 -21.95 9.77
N ASN A 556 20.02 -22.56 9.95
CA ASN A 556 19.24 -23.14 8.86
C ASN A 556 17.77 -22.64 8.89
N ARG A 557 16.92 -23.22 8.03
CA ARG A 557 15.48 -22.88 7.97
C ARG A 557 14.72 -23.13 9.28
N LYS A 558 15.10 -24.15 10.07
CA LYS A 558 14.46 -24.43 11.36
C LYS A 558 14.83 -23.35 12.38
N ASP A 559 16.07 -22.85 12.36
CA ASP A 559 16.48 -21.73 13.21
C ASP A 559 15.71 -20.44 12.88
N VAL A 560 15.49 -20.13 11.59
CA VAL A 560 14.62 -19.02 11.16
C VAL A 560 13.21 -19.18 11.72
N ARG A 561 12.60 -20.37 11.57
CA ARG A 561 11.26 -20.65 12.13
C ARG A 561 11.22 -20.43 13.64
N ASN A 562 12.23 -20.93 14.36
CA ASN A 562 12.30 -20.78 15.81
C ASN A 562 12.43 -19.30 16.23
N ALA A 563 13.16 -18.49 15.46
CA ALA A 563 13.27 -17.05 15.66
C ALA A 563 11.95 -16.32 15.40
N VAL A 564 11.23 -16.67 14.33
CA VAL A 564 9.89 -16.12 14.04
C VAL A 564 8.91 -16.47 15.16
N GLU A 565 8.85 -17.74 15.60
CA GLU A 565 8.02 -18.14 16.73
C GLU A 565 8.40 -17.42 18.04
N ALA A 566 9.67 -17.03 18.21
CA ALA A 566 10.11 -16.24 19.36
C ALA A 566 9.64 -14.78 19.24
N SER A 567 9.75 -14.18 18.04
CA SER A 567 9.26 -12.82 17.77
C SER A 567 7.76 -12.66 18.04
N HIS A 568 6.92 -13.63 17.64
CA HIS A 568 5.48 -13.60 17.94
C HIS A 568 5.14 -13.72 19.43
N ARG A 569 6.01 -14.39 20.20
CA ARG A 569 5.84 -14.52 21.66
C ARG A 569 6.39 -13.31 22.42
N SER A 570 7.13 -12.42 21.74
CA SER A 570 7.68 -11.21 22.33
C SER A 570 6.58 -10.23 22.71
N LYS A 571 6.76 -9.56 23.85
CA LYS A 571 5.88 -8.46 24.28
C LYS A 571 6.35 -7.09 23.79
N TRP A 572 7.45 -7.04 23.01
CA TRP A 572 8.13 -5.80 22.63
C TRP A 572 7.22 -4.79 21.93
N GLY A 573 6.43 -5.22 20.94
CA GLY A 573 5.52 -4.34 20.20
C GLY A 573 4.38 -3.74 21.04
N SER A 574 4.08 -4.33 22.20
CA SER A 574 3.06 -3.82 23.13
C SER A 574 3.62 -2.87 24.21
N MET A 575 4.94 -2.75 24.32
CA MET A 575 5.56 -1.84 25.28
C MET A 575 5.35 -0.38 24.86
N THR A 576 5.29 0.52 25.83
CA THR A 576 5.27 1.96 25.57
C THR A 576 6.59 2.42 24.96
N GLY A 577 6.58 3.51 24.20
CA GLY A 577 7.81 4.11 23.66
C GLY A 577 8.84 4.39 24.75
N HIS A 578 8.40 4.90 25.90
CA HIS A 578 9.26 5.16 27.06
C HIS A 578 9.95 3.88 27.58
N ALA A 579 9.20 2.79 27.72
CA ALA A 579 9.77 1.53 28.20
C ALA A 579 10.77 0.95 27.19
N ARG A 580 10.50 1.07 25.88
CA ARG A 580 11.47 0.70 24.84
C ARG A 580 12.72 1.59 24.92
N ALA A 581 12.55 2.89 25.09
CA ALA A 581 13.66 3.83 25.23
C ALA A 581 14.61 3.43 26.37
N GLN A 582 14.08 3.11 27.55
CA GLN A 582 14.88 2.67 28.71
C GLN A 582 15.74 1.44 28.39
N VAL A 583 15.15 0.41 27.78
CA VAL A 583 15.86 -0.80 27.38
C VAL A 583 16.97 -0.49 26.37
N LEU A 584 16.69 0.36 25.37
CA LEU A 584 17.70 0.75 24.37
C LEU A 584 18.83 1.59 24.97
N TRP A 585 18.54 2.43 25.97
CA TRP A 585 19.56 3.13 26.75
C TRP A 585 20.43 2.16 27.53
N PHE A 586 19.86 1.15 28.18
CA PHE A 586 20.63 0.12 28.88
C PHE A 586 21.54 -0.68 27.95
N ILE A 587 21.11 -0.96 26.72
CA ILE A 587 21.99 -1.60 25.71
C ILE A 587 23.22 -0.72 25.45
N ALA A 588 23.04 0.59 25.28
CA ALA A 588 24.15 1.52 25.07
C ALA A 588 25.09 1.59 26.29
N GLU A 589 24.53 1.73 27.50
CA GLU A 589 25.27 1.79 28.76
C GLU A 589 26.06 0.50 29.05
N ASN A 590 25.52 -0.66 28.68
CA ASN A 590 26.21 -1.94 28.85
C ASN A 590 27.24 -2.23 27.74
N LEU A 591 27.10 -1.59 26.57
CA LEU A 591 28.04 -1.69 25.46
C LEU A 591 29.30 -0.85 25.72
N GLU A 592 29.14 0.36 26.23
CA GLU A 592 30.24 1.34 26.37
C GLU A 592 31.44 0.83 27.21
N PRO A 593 31.28 0.18 28.38
CA PRO A 593 32.40 -0.36 29.16
C PRO A 593 33.18 -1.48 28.46
N ARG A 594 32.60 -2.10 27.43
CA ARG A 594 33.21 -3.19 26.65
C ARG A 594 33.85 -2.70 25.34
N SER A 595 33.97 -1.38 25.16
CA SER A 595 34.33 -0.81 23.87
C SER A 595 35.71 -1.25 23.37
N ASP A 596 36.71 -1.26 24.25
CA ASP A 596 38.08 -1.66 23.87
C ASP A 596 38.15 -3.15 23.50
N ASP A 597 37.46 -4.04 24.23
CA ASP A 597 37.41 -5.47 23.94
C ASP A 597 36.76 -5.75 22.58
N LEU A 598 35.64 -5.07 22.31
CA LEU A 598 34.94 -5.19 21.03
C LEU A 598 35.75 -4.61 19.86
N ALA A 599 36.41 -3.47 20.06
CA ALA A 599 37.29 -2.89 19.05
C ALA A 599 38.47 -3.82 18.75
N GLN A 600 39.06 -4.44 19.76
CA GLN A 600 40.11 -5.43 19.55
C GLN A 600 39.61 -6.65 18.75
N LEU A 601 38.44 -7.17 19.10
CA LEU A 601 37.83 -8.30 18.40
C LEU A 601 37.50 -7.97 16.93
N ILE A 602 36.95 -6.79 16.67
CA ILE A 602 36.66 -6.29 15.32
C ILE A 602 37.95 -6.18 14.51
N ASP A 603 39.00 -5.58 15.07
CA ASP A 603 40.30 -5.46 14.39
C ASP A 603 40.90 -6.84 14.10
N GLN A 604 40.83 -7.79 15.04
CA GLN A 604 41.29 -9.17 14.82
C GLN A 604 40.58 -9.86 13.66
N MET A 605 39.25 -9.72 13.57
CA MET A 605 38.46 -10.34 12.50
C MET A 605 38.63 -9.67 11.13
N THR A 606 38.82 -8.35 11.10
CA THR A 606 38.73 -7.56 9.85
C THR A 606 40.05 -6.96 9.38
N GLY A 607 41.04 -6.82 10.27
CA GLY A 607 42.29 -6.11 10.03
C GLY A 607 42.10 -4.63 9.69
N CYS A 608 41.00 -4.00 10.14
CA CYS A 608 40.70 -2.60 9.83
C CYS A 608 41.59 -1.60 10.57
N GLY A 609 42.32 -2.05 11.59
CA GLY A 609 43.17 -1.26 12.48
C GLY A 609 42.39 -0.71 13.68
N ALA A 610 43.02 -0.75 14.85
CA ALA A 610 42.45 -0.32 16.13
C ALA A 610 41.72 1.03 16.12
N ALA A 611 42.17 2.02 15.34
CA ALA A 611 41.51 3.32 15.24
C ALA A 611 40.11 3.21 14.60
N LYS A 612 40.00 2.49 13.47
CA LYS A 612 38.72 2.28 12.79
C LYS A 612 37.79 1.38 13.59
N ALA A 613 38.34 0.35 14.23
CA ALA A 613 37.55 -0.53 15.08
C ALA A 613 36.94 0.21 16.28
N ARG A 614 37.72 1.11 16.93
CA ARG A 614 37.19 1.98 18.00
C ARG A 614 36.13 2.94 17.50
N GLU A 615 36.35 3.55 16.33
CA GLU A 615 35.36 4.42 15.70
C GLU A 615 34.05 3.68 15.42
N GLU A 616 34.12 2.46 14.90
CA GLU A 616 32.94 1.61 14.67
C GLU A 616 32.14 1.38 15.96
N VAL A 617 32.81 1.00 17.05
CA VAL A 617 32.16 0.78 18.35
C VAL A 617 31.55 2.07 18.89
N GLN A 618 32.27 3.20 18.78
CA GLN A 618 31.76 4.50 19.21
C GLN A 618 30.50 4.89 18.43
N GLN A 619 30.48 4.68 17.12
CA GLN A 619 29.31 4.92 16.28
C GLN A 619 28.15 3.97 16.60
N ALA A 620 28.44 2.72 17.00
CA ALA A 620 27.44 1.77 17.45
C ALA A 620 26.79 2.20 18.78
N VAL A 621 27.59 2.61 19.78
CA VAL A 621 27.08 3.20 21.03
C VAL A 621 26.21 4.43 20.74
N ALA A 622 26.72 5.35 19.92
CA ALA A 622 25.97 6.54 19.50
C ALA A 622 24.68 6.19 18.74
N GLY A 623 24.66 5.08 18.01
CA GLY A 623 23.46 4.59 17.34
C GLY A 623 22.38 4.16 18.31
N TRP A 624 22.73 3.35 19.31
CA TRP A 624 21.78 2.93 20.34
C TRP A 624 21.22 4.13 21.11
N THR A 625 22.07 5.06 21.55
CA THR A 625 21.61 6.26 22.28
C THR A 625 20.72 7.17 21.43
N TRP A 626 21.04 7.33 20.14
CA TRP A 626 20.20 8.09 19.21
C TRP A 626 18.82 7.47 19.04
N TRP A 627 18.75 6.16 18.74
CA TRP A 627 17.47 5.50 18.51
C TRP A 627 16.67 5.29 19.79
N ALA A 628 17.32 5.11 20.93
CA ALA A 628 16.68 5.17 22.25
C ALA A 628 15.98 6.52 22.46
N SER A 629 16.61 7.61 22.04
CA SER A 629 16.04 8.96 22.14
C SER A 629 14.78 9.14 21.29
N TRP A 630 14.66 8.41 20.16
CA TRP A 630 13.51 8.49 19.25
C TRP A 630 12.33 7.57 19.61
N ALA A 631 12.55 6.55 20.44
CA ALA A 631 11.56 5.49 20.70
C ALA A 631 10.20 6.01 21.23
N ASP A 632 10.17 7.20 21.84
CA ASP A 632 8.97 7.88 22.34
C ASP A 632 8.75 9.30 21.76
N LYS A 633 9.43 9.65 20.67
CA LYS A 633 9.35 10.97 20.01
C LYS A 633 8.97 10.90 18.53
N HIS A 634 8.59 9.71 18.06
CA HIS A 634 8.15 9.50 16.69
C HIS A 634 6.63 9.68 16.56
N ASP A 635 6.19 10.90 16.86
CA ASP A 635 4.77 11.23 16.91
C ASP A 635 4.11 11.08 15.53
N GLY A 636 2.84 10.65 15.58
CA GLY A 636 1.92 10.70 14.46
C GLY A 636 1.52 12.14 14.11
N ALA A 637 0.47 12.27 13.30
CA ALA A 637 -0.08 13.56 12.89
C ALA A 637 -1.60 13.60 13.05
N VAL A 638 -2.15 14.81 13.08
CA VAL A 638 -3.59 15.05 12.96
C VAL A 638 -3.80 15.77 11.64
N HIS A 639 -4.57 15.19 10.74
CA HIS A 639 -4.94 15.83 9.48
C HIS A 639 -6.23 16.63 9.64
N ASP A 640 -6.21 17.85 9.13
CA ASP A 640 -7.37 18.72 9.04
C ASP A 640 -8.06 18.50 7.68
N THR A 641 -9.21 17.82 7.73
CA THR A 641 -9.98 17.45 6.54
C THR A 641 -11.24 18.30 6.46
N PRO A 642 -11.83 18.52 5.26
CA PRO A 642 -13.06 19.30 5.13
C PRO A 642 -14.29 18.60 5.73
N TRP A 643 -14.15 17.36 6.21
CA TRP A 643 -15.17 16.63 6.95
C TRP A 643 -15.23 17.12 8.40
N ARG A 644 -16.43 17.10 9.00
CA ARG A 644 -16.59 17.36 10.45
C ARG A 644 -16.04 16.16 11.23
N GLY A 645 -14.75 16.19 11.54
CA GLY A 645 -14.05 15.11 12.24
C GLY A 645 -12.57 15.41 12.42
N LEU A 646 -11.84 14.46 13.01
CA LEU A 646 -10.39 14.46 13.10
C LEU A 646 -9.86 13.19 12.46
N VAL A 647 -8.73 13.30 11.75
CA VAL A 647 -8.03 12.12 11.23
C VAL A 647 -6.69 12.00 11.94
N LEU A 648 -6.55 10.93 12.72
CA LEU A 648 -5.32 10.62 13.43
C LEU A 648 -4.45 9.70 12.57
N ALA A 649 -3.38 10.23 12.01
CA ALA A 649 -2.30 9.43 11.43
C ALA A 649 -1.42 8.90 12.56
N VAL A 650 -1.58 7.62 12.88
CA VAL A 650 -0.85 6.95 13.94
C VAL A 650 0.21 6.03 13.35
N HIS A 651 1.41 6.08 13.90
CA HIS A 651 2.48 5.14 13.54
C HIS A 651 2.30 3.83 14.31
N GLU A 652 2.37 2.71 13.58
CA GLU A 652 2.34 1.36 14.13
C GLU A 652 3.59 0.60 13.68
N PRO A 653 4.17 -0.28 14.52
CA PRO A 653 5.19 -1.21 14.05
C PRO A 653 4.61 -2.14 12.99
N PHE A 654 5.48 -2.65 12.11
CA PHE A 654 5.10 -3.73 11.20
C PHE A 654 4.80 -5.03 11.94
N GLY A 655 5.59 -5.33 12.99
CA GLY A 655 5.52 -6.59 13.72
C GLY A 655 6.88 -7.28 13.75
N THR A 656 7.03 -8.36 12.98
CA THR A 656 8.29 -9.10 12.84
C THR A 656 9.09 -8.58 11.65
N ALA A 657 10.28 -8.03 11.91
CA ALA A 657 11.19 -7.53 10.89
C ALA A 657 12.41 -8.44 10.71
N GLY A 658 12.67 -8.85 9.48
CA GLY A 658 13.93 -9.50 9.08
C GLY A 658 14.98 -8.47 8.71
N VAL A 659 16.24 -8.73 9.07
CA VAL A 659 17.37 -7.86 8.76
C VAL A 659 18.54 -8.67 8.22
N ILE A 660 19.08 -8.27 7.07
CA ILE A 660 20.35 -8.79 6.53
C ILE A 660 21.39 -7.69 6.61
N CYS A 661 22.35 -7.86 7.51
CA CYS A 661 23.37 -6.87 7.80
C CYS A 661 24.46 -6.85 6.72
N PRO A 662 25.11 -5.71 6.49
CA PRO A 662 26.29 -5.65 5.62
C PRO A 662 27.43 -6.51 6.16
N GLN A 663 28.32 -6.95 5.26
CA GLN A 663 29.51 -7.70 5.67
C GLN A 663 30.58 -6.79 6.31
N GLN A 664 30.64 -5.53 5.90
CA GLN A 664 31.52 -4.50 6.48
C GLN A 664 30.91 -3.89 7.75
N ASN A 665 31.77 -3.38 8.63
CA ASN A 665 31.40 -2.78 9.92
C ASN A 665 30.46 -3.71 10.71
N PRO A 666 30.92 -4.91 11.12
CA PRO A 666 30.06 -5.98 11.62
C PRO A 666 29.19 -5.59 12.83
N LEU A 667 29.67 -4.72 13.71
CA LEU A 667 28.91 -4.22 14.85
C LEU A 667 28.02 -3.05 14.44
N LEU A 668 28.56 -2.03 13.78
CA LEU A 668 27.80 -0.85 13.40
C LEU A 668 26.67 -1.19 12.42
N GLY A 669 26.91 -2.08 11.45
CA GLY A 669 25.91 -2.54 10.50
C GLY A 669 24.74 -3.24 11.18
N LEU A 670 25.00 -4.07 12.19
CA LEU A 670 23.96 -4.68 13.02
C LEU A 670 23.13 -3.61 13.73
N VAL A 671 23.80 -2.69 14.42
CA VAL A 671 23.12 -1.64 15.23
C VAL A 671 22.34 -0.67 14.35
N ALA A 672 22.93 -0.21 13.25
CA ALA A 672 22.31 0.76 12.35
C ALA A 672 20.97 0.29 11.78
N LEU A 673 20.81 -1.02 11.57
CA LEU A 673 19.58 -1.61 11.04
C LEU A 673 18.62 -2.06 12.16
N CYS A 674 19.13 -2.64 13.25
CA CYS A 674 18.26 -3.19 14.30
C CYS A 674 17.71 -2.12 15.25
N ALA A 675 18.54 -1.16 15.67
CA ALA A 675 18.16 -0.16 16.66
C ALA A 675 16.95 0.71 16.27
N PRO A 676 16.83 1.26 15.04
CA PRO A 676 15.64 2.01 14.65
C PRO A 676 14.38 1.14 14.61
N LEU A 677 14.48 -0.11 14.12
CA LEU A 677 13.35 -1.05 14.11
C LEU A 677 12.87 -1.42 15.52
N LEU A 678 13.80 -1.62 16.45
CA LEU A 678 13.48 -1.85 17.86
C LEU A 678 12.84 -0.60 18.48
N ALA A 679 13.35 0.60 18.20
CA ALA A 679 12.82 1.86 18.71
C ALA A 679 11.35 2.07 18.30
N THR A 680 11.00 1.72 17.06
CA THR A 680 9.62 1.78 16.54
C THR A 680 8.73 0.63 17.01
N GLY A 681 9.27 -0.36 17.74
CA GLY A 681 8.51 -1.44 18.37
C GLY A 681 8.46 -2.75 17.59
N ASN A 682 9.25 -2.92 16.53
CA ASN A 682 9.34 -4.18 15.81
C ASN A 682 10.19 -5.21 16.58
N SER A 683 9.81 -6.48 16.51
CA SER A 683 10.70 -7.59 16.86
C SER A 683 11.62 -7.90 15.69
N VAL A 684 12.91 -8.02 15.91
CA VAL A 684 13.93 -8.12 14.86
C VAL A 684 14.56 -9.51 14.82
N ILE A 685 14.72 -10.06 13.61
CA ILE A 685 15.50 -11.26 13.31
C ILE A 685 16.65 -10.82 12.39
N ALA A 686 17.85 -10.71 12.93
CA ALA A 686 19.01 -10.22 12.21
C ALA A 686 19.97 -11.34 11.83
N ILE A 687 20.40 -11.31 10.57
CA ILE A 687 21.53 -12.08 10.04
C ILE A 687 22.73 -11.13 10.02
N PRO A 688 23.67 -11.23 11.00
CA PRO A 688 24.83 -10.34 11.06
C PRO A 688 25.88 -10.70 10.00
N SER A 689 26.92 -9.87 9.89
CA SER A 689 28.13 -10.18 9.12
C SER A 689 28.74 -11.53 9.50
N THR A 690 29.42 -12.18 8.56
CA THR A 690 30.19 -13.40 8.83
C THR A 690 31.39 -13.17 9.75
N ALA A 691 31.81 -11.91 9.96
CA ALA A 691 32.60 -11.48 11.12
C ALA A 691 31.74 -11.52 12.41
N ALA A 692 31.16 -12.68 12.68
CA ALA A 692 30.00 -12.86 13.53
C ALA A 692 30.31 -12.75 15.03
N LEU A 693 31.58 -12.86 15.45
CA LEU A 693 31.92 -12.90 16.87
C LEU A 693 31.59 -11.59 17.58
N ALA A 694 31.69 -10.44 16.91
CA ALA A 694 31.26 -9.16 17.47
C ALA A 694 29.74 -9.11 17.70
N ALA A 695 28.95 -9.65 16.76
CA ALA A 695 27.50 -9.77 16.92
C ALA A 695 27.11 -10.77 18.02
N VAL A 696 27.92 -11.81 18.25
CA VAL A 696 27.68 -12.78 19.33
C VAL A 696 28.01 -12.18 20.70
N GLU A 697 29.04 -11.34 20.81
CA GLU A 697 29.31 -10.62 22.06
C GLU A 697 28.17 -9.66 22.44
N MET A 698 27.41 -9.15 21.46
CA MET A 698 26.18 -8.40 21.72
C MET A 698 25.13 -9.24 22.48
N CYS A 699 25.10 -10.58 22.33
CA CYS A 699 24.17 -11.43 23.09
C CYS A 699 24.33 -11.22 24.60
N ARG A 700 25.58 -11.12 25.07
CA ARG A 700 25.85 -10.87 26.49
C ARG A 700 25.37 -9.49 26.91
N ILE A 701 25.59 -8.46 26.09
CA ILE A 701 25.13 -7.10 26.37
C ILE A 701 23.59 -7.07 26.45
N ILE A 702 22.92 -7.70 25.48
CA ILE A 702 21.46 -7.79 25.41
C ILE A 702 20.89 -8.52 26.63
N GLU A 703 21.49 -9.65 27.04
CA GLU A 703 21.08 -10.41 28.23
C GLU A 703 21.13 -9.59 29.52
N HIS A 704 22.02 -8.59 29.62
CA HIS A 704 22.14 -7.70 30.78
C HIS A 704 21.36 -6.38 30.63
N SER A 705 20.64 -6.20 29.52
CA SER A 705 19.91 -4.95 29.21
C SER A 705 18.38 -5.10 29.32
N ASP A 706 17.90 -6.20 29.91
CA ASP A 706 16.48 -6.51 30.09
C ASP A 706 15.63 -6.48 28.80
N LEU A 707 16.25 -6.74 27.65
CA LEU A 707 15.52 -6.84 26.39
C LEU A 707 14.57 -8.06 26.44
N PRO A 708 13.25 -7.89 26.19
CA PRO A 708 12.33 -9.01 26.21
C PRO A 708 12.71 -10.12 25.24
N ALA A 709 12.53 -11.36 25.67
CA ALA A 709 12.77 -12.55 24.85
C ALA A 709 12.03 -12.45 23.51
N GLY A 710 12.78 -12.60 22.41
CA GLY A 710 12.26 -12.55 21.05
C GLY A 710 12.22 -11.16 20.42
N ALA A 711 12.50 -10.09 21.16
CA ALA A 711 12.58 -8.74 20.59
C ALA A 711 13.76 -8.58 19.61
N LEU A 712 14.90 -9.20 19.89
CA LEU A 712 16.03 -9.32 18.96
C LEU A 712 16.49 -10.78 18.94
N ASN A 713 16.59 -11.35 17.74
CA ASN A 713 17.11 -12.69 17.49
C ASN A 713 18.28 -12.58 16.50
N LEU A 714 19.38 -13.27 16.77
CA LEU A 714 20.60 -13.22 15.96
C LEU A 714 20.88 -14.60 15.34
N LEU A 715 20.89 -14.65 14.01
CA LEU A 715 21.08 -15.85 13.21
C LEU A 715 22.38 -15.76 12.41
N THR A 716 23.47 -16.34 12.90
CA THR A 716 24.76 -16.36 12.19
C THR A 716 24.74 -17.37 11.04
N GLY A 717 25.39 -17.07 9.91
CA GLY A 717 25.49 -17.95 8.75
C GLY A 717 25.61 -17.18 7.44
N ASP A 718 25.47 -17.90 6.32
CA ASP A 718 25.50 -17.29 4.99
C ASP A 718 24.14 -16.62 4.68
N ALA A 719 24.19 -15.31 4.44
CA ALA A 719 23.02 -14.52 4.07
C ALA A 719 22.39 -14.99 2.75
N ALA A 720 23.16 -15.54 1.81
CA ALA A 720 22.63 -16.09 0.57
C ALA A 720 21.80 -17.36 0.78
N GLU A 721 22.07 -18.12 1.85
CA GLU A 721 21.32 -19.32 2.20
C GLU A 721 20.09 -19.03 3.05
N ILE A 722 20.25 -18.17 4.07
CA ILE A 722 19.22 -17.95 5.09
C ILE A 722 18.33 -16.75 4.72
N GLY A 723 18.88 -15.74 4.03
CA GLY A 723 18.16 -14.54 3.62
C GLY A 723 16.89 -14.84 2.82
N PRO A 724 16.94 -15.67 1.76
CA PRO A 724 15.74 -16.04 1.00
C PRO A 724 14.70 -16.80 1.84
N VAL A 725 15.13 -17.56 2.84
CA VAL A 725 14.21 -18.26 3.77
C VAL A 725 13.48 -17.26 4.66
N LEU A 726 14.18 -16.23 5.14
CA LEU A 726 13.59 -15.15 5.94
C LEU A 726 12.67 -14.27 5.09
N ALA A 727 13.11 -13.90 3.88
CA ALA A 727 12.33 -13.12 2.92
C ALA A 727 11.08 -13.85 2.43
N GLY A 728 11.09 -15.19 2.37
CA GLY A 728 9.96 -16.01 1.96
C GLY A 728 9.07 -16.50 3.10
N HIS A 729 9.30 -16.05 4.33
CA HIS A 729 8.47 -16.44 5.45
C HIS A 729 7.18 -15.60 5.47
N ASP A 730 6.02 -16.23 5.60
CA ASP A 730 4.72 -15.53 5.59
C ASP A 730 4.49 -14.71 6.86
N ASP A 731 5.05 -15.16 7.99
CA ASP A 731 5.02 -14.48 9.29
C ASP A 731 6.18 -13.48 9.52
N VAL A 732 6.75 -12.94 8.44
CA VAL A 732 7.70 -11.80 8.49
C VAL A 732 7.05 -10.64 7.75
N ASP A 733 6.95 -9.48 8.39
CA ASP A 733 6.14 -8.36 7.92
C ASP A 733 6.97 -7.31 7.15
N LEU A 734 8.28 -7.25 7.45
CA LEU A 734 9.22 -6.28 6.91
C LEU A 734 10.60 -6.94 6.70
N LEU A 735 11.28 -6.60 5.62
CA LEU A 735 12.66 -7.02 5.37
C LEU A 735 13.53 -5.81 5.05
N TRP A 736 14.56 -5.60 5.86
CA TRP A 736 15.66 -4.68 5.54
C TRP A 736 16.91 -5.46 5.16
N HIS A 737 17.61 -5.05 4.11
CA HIS A 737 18.84 -5.73 3.72
C HIS A 737 19.88 -4.75 3.18
N VAL A 738 21.14 -5.07 3.43
CA VAL A 738 22.29 -4.52 2.70
C VAL A 738 23.04 -5.71 2.10
N SER A 739 22.72 -6.03 0.85
CA SER A 739 23.23 -7.21 0.14
C SER A 739 23.72 -6.86 -1.27
N ASP A 740 24.43 -7.78 -1.91
CA ASP A 740 24.76 -7.66 -3.33
C ASP A 740 23.52 -7.75 -4.23
N GLU A 741 23.68 -7.40 -5.51
CA GLU A 741 22.58 -7.37 -6.48
C GLU A 741 21.93 -8.76 -6.70
N PRO A 742 22.68 -9.88 -6.82
CA PRO A 742 22.07 -11.19 -6.94
C PRO A 742 21.17 -11.55 -5.74
N LEU A 743 21.65 -11.32 -4.52
CA LEU A 743 20.84 -11.59 -3.33
C LEU A 743 19.68 -10.60 -3.22
N ALA A 744 19.90 -9.31 -3.47
CA ALA A 744 18.85 -8.28 -3.45
C ALA A 744 17.68 -8.65 -4.37
N ARG A 745 17.98 -9.02 -5.62
CA ARG A 745 16.98 -9.53 -6.56
C ARG A 745 16.23 -10.73 -5.95
N LYS A 746 16.94 -11.70 -5.39
CA LYS A 746 16.28 -12.90 -4.87
C LYS A 746 15.37 -12.62 -3.67
N LEU A 747 15.79 -11.73 -2.78
CA LEU A 747 15.00 -11.32 -1.61
C LEU A 747 13.73 -10.59 -2.04
N GLU A 748 13.85 -9.64 -2.97
CA GLU A 748 12.70 -8.89 -3.51
C GLU A 748 11.73 -9.78 -4.29
N GLU A 749 12.23 -10.71 -5.10
CA GLU A 749 11.40 -11.70 -5.82
C GLU A 749 10.57 -12.54 -4.84
N VAL A 750 11.23 -13.13 -3.83
CA VAL A 750 10.58 -14.02 -2.87
C VAL A 750 9.63 -13.27 -1.91
N SER A 751 9.84 -11.97 -1.71
CA SER A 751 8.96 -11.13 -0.89
C SER A 751 7.54 -10.98 -1.45
N ALA A 752 7.33 -11.27 -2.74
CA ALA A 752 6.03 -11.25 -3.39
C ALA A 752 5.01 -12.24 -2.78
N GLY A 753 5.46 -13.27 -2.05
CA GLY A 753 4.56 -14.27 -1.44
C GLY A 753 3.45 -13.65 -0.58
N ASN A 754 3.85 -12.93 0.48
CA ASN A 754 2.94 -12.21 1.39
C ASN A 754 2.95 -10.68 1.18
N MET A 755 3.62 -10.19 0.13
CA MET A 755 3.78 -8.76 -0.18
C MET A 755 4.49 -7.93 0.90
N LYS A 756 5.34 -8.55 1.74
CA LYS A 756 6.12 -7.83 2.74
C LYS A 756 6.97 -6.71 2.10
N VAL A 757 7.17 -5.64 2.84
CA VAL A 757 8.00 -4.53 2.39
C VAL A 757 9.47 -4.95 2.42
N CYS A 758 10.16 -4.77 1.29
CA CYS A 758 11.61 -4.91 1.19
C CYS A 758 12.25 -3.53 1.01
N TRP A 759 13.24 -3.22 1.84
CA TRP A 759 13.96 -1.95 1.76
C TRP A 759 15.46 -2.11 1.93
N ARG A 760 16.21 -1.31 1.16
CA ARG A 760 17.66 -1.25 1.19
C ARG A 760 18.11 0.16 1.60
N PRO A 761 18.60 0.35 2.83
CA PRO A 761 19.05 1.65 3.31
C PRO A 761 20.16 2.26 2.46
N GLY A 762 20.22 3.59 2.44
CA GLY A 762 21.18 4.37 1.66
C GLY A 762 22.55 4.56 2.32
N GLU A 763 22.62 4.63 3.66
CA GLU A 763 23.88 4.76 4.43
C GLU A 763 23.71 4.21 5.86
N LEU A 764 24.73 3.57 6.45
CA LEU A 764 24.67 3.06 7.84
C LEU A 764 24.71 4.17 8.89
N SER A 765 25.33 5.30 8.55
CA SER A 765 25.39 6.51 9.37
C SER A 765 24.10 7.32 9.34
N ASP A 766 23.10 6.88 8.57
CA ASP A 766 21.83 7.57 8.50
C ASP A 766 21.12 7.56 9.87
N ARG A 767 20.86 8.77 10.35
CA ARG A 767 20.15 9.05 11.60
C ARG A 767 18.89 9.87 11.37
N SER A 768 18.45 9.99 10.11
CA SER A 768 17.27 10.77 9.74
C SER A 768 15.97 10.07 10.14
N ARG A 769 14.90 10.86 10.24
CA ARG A 769 13.55 10.39 10.57
C ARG A 769 13.06 9.29 9.60
N ARG A 770 13.59 9.23 8.37
CA ARG A 770 13.17 8.25 7.36
C ARG A 770 13.40 6.79 7.80
N MET A 771 14.42 6.52 8.61
CA MET A 771 14.64 5.18 9.17
C MET A 771 13.45 4.75 10.04
N LEU A 772 12.83 5.68 10.78
CA LEU A 772 11.64 5.42 11.59
C LEU A 772 10.40 5.29 10.70
N ASP A 773 10.24 6.18 9.71
CA ASP A 773 9.14 6.13 8.73
C ASP A 773 9.16 4.79 7.95
N ARG A 774 10.34 4.25 7.63
CA ARG A 774 10.52 2.93 6.97
C ARG A 774 10.35 1.74 7.92
N GLY A 775 10.43 1.98 9.22
CA GLY A 775 10.24 0.99 10.28
C GLY A 775 8.85 0.99 10.88
N THR A 776 7.93 1.79 10.33
CA THR A 776 6.54 1.92 10.78
C THR A 776 5.57 1.92 9.61
N GLN A 777 4.32 1.59 9.89
CA GLN A 777 3.20 1.77 8.98
C GLN A 777 2.32 2.89 9.53
N VAL A 778 1.74 3.69 8.64
CA VAL A 778 0.77 4.72 9.03
C VAL A 778 -0.63 4.13 8.96
N LYS A 779 -1.38 4.21 10.06
CA LYS A 779 -2.82 3.97 10.09
C LYS A 779 -3.54 5.30 10.26
N ASN A 780 -4.53 5.59 9.42
CA ASN A 780 -5.36 6.78 9.54
C ASN A 780 -6.69 6.43 10.21
N ILE A 781 -6.93 6.97 11.40
CA ILE A 781 -8.16 6.75 12.16
C ILE A 781 -9.02 8.01 12.08
N TRP A 782 -10.16 7.90 11.42
CA TRP A 782 -11.15 8.96 11.27
C TRP A 782 -12.13 8.91 12.42
N LEU A 783 -12.22 10.00 13.17
CA LEU A 783 -13.04 10.13 14.37
C LEU A 783 -14.07 11.25 14.23
N PRO A 784 -15.29 11.06 14.73
CA PRO A 784 -16.23 12.14 14.98
C PRO A 784 -15.60 13.19 15.91
N HIS A 785 -15.67 14.47 15.53
CA HIS A 785 -15.23 15.57 16.36
C HIS A 785 -15.96 16.86 16.00
N GLY A 786 -16.53 17.54 17.00
CA GLY A 786 -17.32 18.77 16.78
C GLY A 786 -18.61 18.55 15.99
N ILE A 787 -19.19 17.34 16.08
CA ILE A 787 -20.46 16.95 15.45
C ILE A 787 -21.63 17.24 16.39
#